data_AF-A0A2M7H0T8-F1
#
_entry.id   AF-A0A2M7H0T8-F1
#
_cell.length_a   1.000
_cell.length_b   1.000
_cell.length_c   1.000
_cell.angle_alpha   90.00
_cell.angle_beta   90.00
_cell.angle_gamma   90.00
#
_symmetry.space_group_name_H-M   'P 1'
#
loop_
_entity.id
_entity.type
_entity.pdbx_description
1 polymer ?
#
loop_
_entity_poly.entity_id
_entity_poly.type
_entity_poly.pdbx_seq_one_letter_code
_entity_poly.pdbx_strand_id
1 'polypeptide(L)'
;MENCEANGCLDWADATAVSNYAKNRGRDQVGTLGSGNHFLEVQKVIEIFNEEVAKAFGLFKDQIIIMIHCLPGNAKILTQNGYRIKIEDLKKKWREIRASCFNTKTHRIENTKLIKFIKAKPYNKIFRVTTSTGREITATEDHPLLTPIGLKTINEIKIKEKVAIAPFEGVDYKEPNDEIIVNEKDIKKIGGTKKAITKLKKKGLLPLRYNSPCLPTLTKLLGFLTGDGWLGKVKEKNRERLWLKFIGNPEDLKEIRQDIEKLGYKGSKIYKLYTESKVTDNKGKKRIIKGTSYQLVTYSIALPLLFRSLGAPFGHKSRVKFGVPKWLFKAPLWIKRLYLAGYFGAEMRKPDQWKRETYRFQNPTVSLNKVKRLKANGYKFLKDIEALLEEFEVKSTKILVRNSWISNKGAKSVKIILRISSKEQNLINLWSKIGYEYNKKRSTLAAQAVQYLHLKNNLLEKEAIITNKPKARLFVTNFLSRATACLPFPEFVATYKLNPPSQIIWDIVEKKEEIKNFKGYVYDFKVEHEDHNFIADNFIVGNCGSRGLGHQVCTDYLRTMIPAMQRYGIKVPDREFACVPFNSSEGQRYFAAMASAANYAWANRQMIAHFVRKAWSSVLGEKASSLTPLYDVAHNIIKKEKYIIDGKETEVAVHRKGATRAFPAGHPEIPEKYKETGQPVIIPGSMGTASYVLVGTKEGEEAFFSTCHGAGRTMSRHEAMRRVSGQEVVNNLESKGIIVRCRSLRGIAEEAPMAYKDVDDVVNVVHNAGLSKKVAKLVPLAVIKGE
;
A
#
# COMPACT_ATOMS: atom_id res chain seq x y z
N MET A 1 -10.74 -18.31 -33.17
CA MET A 1 -10.50 -19.09 -31.93
C MET A 1 -9.56 -20.25 -32.19
N GLU A 2 -9.55 -20.80 -33.41
CA GLU A 2 -8.64 -21.84 -33.89
C GLU A 2 -7.17 -21.58 -33.52
N ASN A 3 -6.66 -20.37 -33.74
CA ASN A 3 -5.28 -19.97 -33.39
C ASN A 3 -5.11 -19.63 -31.89
N CYS A 4 -5.67 -20.44 -31.00
CA CYS A 4 -5.48 -20.36 -29.55
C CYS A 4 -5.17 -21.76 -29.01
N GLU A 5 -4.32 -21.84 -27.99
CA GLU A 5 -4.09 -23.08 -27.24
C GLU A 5 -5.41 -23.62 -26.67
N ALA A 6 -5.69 -24.92 -26.86
CA ALA A 6 -6.99 -25.54 -26.57
C ALA A 6 -8.19 -24.77 -27.16
N ASN A 7 -8.04 -24.19 -28.36
CA ASN A 7 -9.04 -23.33 -29.02
C ASN A 7 -9.51 -22.14 -28.15
N GLY A 8 -8.77 -21.78 -27.10
CA GLY A 8 -9.14 -20.74 -26.13
C GLY A 8 -10.17 -21.18 -25.08
N CYS A 9 -10.47 -22.47 -24.97
CA CYS A 9 -11.46 -23.01 -24.04
C CYS A 9 -11.09 -24.44 -23.59
N LEU A 10 -10.73 -24.59 -22.31
CA LEU A 10 -10.72 -25.91 -21.66
C LEU A 10 -12.16 -26.37 -21.42
N ASP A 11 -12.45 -27.60 -21.79
CA ASP A 11 -13.75 -28.27 -21.70
C ASP A 11 -14.08 -28.72 -20.27
N TRP A 12 -13.07 -29.20 -19.52
CA TRP A 12 -13.18 -29.54 -18.09
C TRP A 12 -13.34 -28.32 -17.15
N ALA A 13 -13.63 -27.14 -17.69
CA ALA A 13 -13.75 -25.87 -16.97
C ALA A 13 -15.11 -25.70 -16.26
N ASP A 14 -15.32 -26.40 -15.15
CA ASP A 14 -16.53 -26.24 -14.35
C ASP A 14 -16.62 -24.85 -13.66
N ALA A 15 -17.59 -24.05 -14.13
CA ALA A 15 -17.92 -22.78 -13.50
C ALA A 15 -18.49 -22.96 -12.07
N THR A 16 -19.06 -24.09 -11.66
CA THR A 16 -19.52 -24.30 -10.27
C THR A 16 -18.36 -24.56 -9.28
N ALA A 17 -17.22 -25.01 -9.79
CA ALA A 17 -15.96 -25.08 -9.06
C ALA A 17 -15.38 -23.67 -8.79
N VAL A 18 -15.55 -22.71 -9.71
CA VAL A 18 -15.15 -21.31 -9.46
C VAL A 18 -16.08 -20.67 -8.42
N SER A 19 -15.49 -20.19 -7.31
CA SER A 19 -16.24 -19.44 -6.30
C SER A 19 -16.92 -18.22 -6.94
N ASN A 20 -18.17 -17.92 -6.54
CA ASN A 20 -18.87 -16.72 -7.04
C ASN A 20 -18.12 -15.42 -6.68
N TYR A 21 -17.22 -15.47 -5.69
CA TYR A 21 -16.25 -14.44 -5.37
C TYR A 21 -15.20 -14.27 -6.50
N ALA A 22 -14.53 -15.35 -6.91
CA ALA A 22 -13.57 -15.31 -8.01
C ALA A 22 -14.21 -14.95 -9.36
N LYS A 23 -15.40 -15.48 -9.70
CA LYS A 23 -16.13 -15.13 -10.94
C LYS A 23 -16.30 -13.63 -11.10
N ASN A 24 -16.90 -13.02 -10.09
CA ASN A 24 -17.12 -11.58 -10.06
C ASN A 24 -15.79 -10.82 -10.13
N ARG A 25 -14.74 -11.29 -9.41
CA ARG A 25 -13.40 -10.65 -9.42
C ARG A 25 -12.79 -10.48 -10.81
N GLY A 26 -13.19 -11.27 -11.80
CA GLY A 26 -12.76 -11.10 -13.19
C GLY A 26 -13.73 -10.30 -14.05
N ARG A 27 -15.01 -10.21 -13.68
CA ARG A 27 -16.13 -9.90 -14.58
C ARG A 27 -15.88 -8.72 -15.51
N ASP A 28 -15.39 -7.61 -14.96
CA ASP A 28 -15.20 -6.37 -15.72
C ASP A 28 -13.74 -6.12 -16.08
N GLN A 29 -12.81 -6.91 -15.53
CA GLN A 29 -11.42 -6.88 -15.93
C GLN A 29 -11.20 -7.56 -17.30
N VAL A 30 -12.28 -7.99 -17.99
CA VAL A 30 -12.27 -8.60 -19.32
C VAL A 30 -12.20 -7.52 -20.42
N GLY A 31 -11.42 -7.77 -21.47
CA GLY A 31 -10.93 -6.72 -22.36
C GLY A 31 -9.85 -5.83 -21.74
N THR A 32 -9.55 -6.02 -20.44
CA THR A 32 -8.51 -5.27 -19.74
C THR A 32 -7.24 -6.11 -19.69
N LEU A 33 -6.23 -5.73 -20.47
CA LEU A 33 -5.37 -4.66 -20.04
C LEU A 33 -4.90 -4.81 -18.55
N GLY A 34 -3.76 -5.45 -18.22
CA GLY A 34 -3.27 -5.51 -16.81
C GLY A 34 -1.80 -5.88 -16.46
N SER A 35 -1.06 -4.95 -15.82
CA SER A 35 0.25 -4.96 -15.12
C SER A 35 1.26 -6.15 -15.20
N GLY A 36 2.58 -5.84 -15.33
CA GLY A 36 3.70 -6.81 -15.24
C GLY A 36 4.84 -6.62 -16.28
N ASN A 37 5.42 -7.75 -16.73
CA ASN A 37 6.17 -7.92 -18.00
C ASN A 37 5.20 -7.94 -19.19
N HIS A 38 4.30 -6.97 -19.14
CA HIS A 38 2.97 -6.98 -19.70
C HIS A 38 2.82 -5.57 -20.29
N PHE A 39 2.77 -5.51 -21.62
CA PHE A 39 2.73 -4.30 -22.45
C PHE A 39 2.15 -4.66 -23.83
N LEU A 40 1.68 -3.68 -24.61
CA LEU A 40 1.52 -3.84 -26.05
C LEU A 40 2.88 -3.59 -26.70
N GLU A 41 3.34 -4.50 -27.56
CA GLU A 41 4.45 -4.23 -28.47
C GLU A 41 3.95 -4.32 -29.90
N VAL A 42 4.09 -3.25 -30.69
CA VAL A 42 4.03 -3.35 -32.15
C VAL A 42 5.42 -3.81 -32.58
N GLN A 43 5.56 -5.03 -33.08
CA GLN A 43 6.86 -5.62 -33.43
C GLN A 43 7.00 -5.85 -34.93
N LYS A 44 8.23 -5.86 -35.45
CA LYS A 44 8.59 -6.19 -36.84
C LYS A 44 9.39 -7.49 -36.92
N VAL A 45 9.03 -8.38 -37.83
CA VAL A 45 9.83 -9.57 -38.17
C VAL A 45 11.09 -9.13 -38.94
N ILE A 46 12.28 -9.50 -38.47
CA ILE A 46 13.56 -9.13 -39.12
C ILE A 46 14.30 -10.32 -39.74
N GLU A 47 14.05 -11.52 -39.24
CA GLU A 47 14.81 -12.73 -39.56
C GLU A 47 13.88 -13.94 -39.50
N ILE A 48 14.01 -14.82 -40.48
CA ILE A 48 13.33 -16.12 -40.56
C ILE A 48 14.42 -17.19 -40.51
N PHE A 49 14.28 -18.17 -39.61
CA PHE A 49 15.23 -19.27 -39.43
C PHE A 49 14.74 -20.59 -40.05
N ASN A 50 13.45 -20.68 -40.33
CA ASN A 50 12.81 -21.81 -40.99
C ASN A 50 11.67 -21.26 -41.86
N GLU A 51 11.88 -21.22 -43.18
CA GLU A 51 10.94 -20.59 -44.11
C GLU A 51 9.64 -21.38 -44.28
N GLU A 52 9.70 -22.71 -44.20
CA GLU A 52 8.55 -23.61 -44.30
C GLU A 52 7.58 -23.40 -43.12
N VAL A 53 8.10 -23.48 -41.89
CA VAL A 53 7.32 -23.25 -40.66
C VAL A 53 6.88 -21.79 -40.57
N ALA A 54 7.71 -20.83 -40.99
CA ALA A 54 7.29 -19.43 -41.05
C ALA A 54 6.13 -19.21 -42.02
N LYS A 55 6.19 -19.78 -43.23
CA LYS A 55 5.12 -19.73 -44.23
C LYS A 55 3.82 -20.33 -43.71
N ALA A 56 3.87 -21.51 -43.07
CA ALA A 56 2.71 -22.11 -42.40
C ALA A 56 2.17 -21.22 -41.25
N PHE A 57 3.06 -20.60 -40.47
CA PHE A 57 2.69 -19.67 -39.42
C PHE A 57 2.03 -18.39 -39.98
N GLY A 58 2.28 -18.06 -41.25
CA GLY A 58 1.89 -16.79 -41.89
C GLY A 58 2.87 -15.67 -41.57
N LEU A 59 4.11 -16.02 -41.22
CA LEU A 59 5.22 -15.13 -40.91
C LEU A 59 6.10 -14.95 -42.15
N PHE A 60 6.46 -13.69 -42.43
CA PHE A 60 7.41 -13.33 -43.48
C PHE A 60 8.24 -12.14 -43.02
N LYS A 61 9.38 -11.91 -43.69
CA LYS A 61 10.29 -10.81 -43.37
C LYS A 61 9.56 -9.47 -43.48
N ASP A 62 9.87 -8.55 -42.57
CA ASP A 62 9.34 -7.18 -42.50
C ASP A 62 7.87 -7.00 -42.03
N GLN A 63 7.15 -8.06 -41.64
CA GLN A 63 5.75 -8.07 -41.14
C GLN A 63 5.56 -7.53 -39.69
N ILE A 64 4.32 -7.17 -39.27
CA ILE A 64 3.95 -6.45 -38.01
C ILE A 64 3.00 -7.23 -37.02
N ILE A 65 3.19 -7.18 -35.67
CA ILE A 65 2.45 -7.97 -34.59
C ILE A 65 2.18 -7.15 -33.25
N ILE A 66 1.18 -7.46 -32.33
CA ILE A 66 0.58 -6.56 -31.23
C ILE A 66 0.11 -7.20 -29.82
N MET A 67 -0.04 -6.45 -28.66
CA MET A 67 -0.58 -6.83 -27.25
C MET A 67 -1.30 -5.65 -26.38
N ILE A 68 -1.55 -5.54 -25.00
CA ILE A 68 -2.24 -4.35 -24.25
C ILE A 68 -2.42 -4.27 -22.63
N HIS A 69 -2.26 -3.12 -21.83
CA HIS A 69 -2.49 -2.91 -20.29
C HIS A 69 -3.09 -1.49 -19.67
N CYS A 70 -3.70 -1.29 -18.41
CA CYS A 70 -4.46 -0.02 -17.87
C CYS A 70 -4.93 0.14 -16.32
N LEU A 71 -5.40 1.32 -15.68
CA LEU A 71 -6.04 1.55 -14.25
C LEU A 71 -6.62 3.03 -13.74
N PRO A 72 -7.52 3.23 -12.64
CA PRO A 72 -8.38 4.36 -11.90
C PRO A 72 -7.97 5.69 -11.04
N GLY A 73 -8.72 6.87 -10.97
CA GLY A 73 -8.07 8.24 -10.85
C GLY A 73 -8.27 9.58 -10.03
N ASN A 74 -9.32 9.98 -9.26
CA ASN A 74 -9.31 11.31 -8.54
C ASN A 74 -9.02 11.24 -7.03
N ALA A 75 -8.66 10.04 -6.57
CA ALA A 75 -8.59 9.64 -5.18
C ALA A 75 -7.50 10.34 -4.35
N LYS A 76 -7.73 10.48 -3.05
CA LYS A 76 -6.76 11.01 -2.07
C LYS A 76 -5.97 9.88 -1.41
N ILE A 77 -4.65 9.97 -1.55
CA ILE A 77 -3.69 8.95 -1.15
C ILE A 77 -3.10 9.30 0.20
N LEU A 78 -3.26 8.42 1.19
CA LEU A 78 -2.67 8.61 2.52
C LEU A 78 -1.18 8.25 2.50
N THR A 79 -0.35 9.11 3.10
CA THR A 79 1.11 8.97 3.11
C THR A 79 1.68 8.71 4.50
N GLN A 80 2.92 8.21 4.55
CA GLN A 80 3.69 7.92 5.77
C GLN A 80 3.81 9.07 6.80
N ASN A 81 3.55 10.32 6.40
CA ASN A 81 3.61 11.50 7.25
C ASN A 81 2.23 11.87 7.85
N GLY A 82 1.18 11.12 7.52
CA GLY A 82 -0.20 11.42 7.90
C GLY A 82 -0.74 12.68 7.24
N TYR A 83 -0.39 12.90 5.97
CA TYR A 83 -1.11 13.78 5.06
C TYR A 83 -1.68 12.98 3.90
N ARG A 84 -2.75 13.52 3.29
CA ARG A 84 -3.33 13.02 2.05
C ARG A 84 -3.05 13.96 0.89
N ILE A 85 -2.85 13.42 -0.30
CA ILE A 85 -2.57 14.17 -1.54
C ILE A 85 -3.35 13.49 -2.67
N LYS A 86 -3.85 14.22 -3.67
CA LYS A 86 -4.52 13.54 -4.78
C LYS A 86 -3.53 12.65 -5.53
N ILE A 87 -4.05 11.53 -6.05
CA ILE A 87 -3.30 10.63 -6.92
C ILE A 87 -2.79 11.34 -8.18
N GLU A 88 -3.47 12.40 -8.65
CA GLU A 88 -3.02 13.21 -9.77
C GLU A 88 -1.85 14.16 -9.46
N ASP A 89 -1.89 14.86 -8.31
CA ASP A 89 -0.86 15.82 -7.90
C ASP A 89 0.49 15.12 -7.65
N LEU A 90 0.43 13.84 -7.31
CA LEU A 90 1.61 12.99 -7.12
C LEU A 90 2.48 12.83 -8.38
N LYS A 91 2.00 13.18 -9.59
CA LYS A 91 2.73 13.03 -10.88
C LYS A 91 4.18 13.52 -10.82
N LYS A 92 4.45 14.62 -10.11
CA LYS A 92 5.79 15.22 -10.00
C LYS A 92 6.64 14.70 -8.82
N LYS A 93 6.05 14.08 -7.79
CA LYS A 93 6.72 13.83 -6.49
C LYS A 93 6.60 12.40 -5.92
N TRP A 94 5.85 11.53 -6.59
CA TRP A 94 5.57 10.16 -6.13
C TRP A 94 6.80 9.30 -5.80
N ARG A 95 7.98 9.60 -6.38
CA ARG A 95 9.24 8.88 -6.08
C ARG A 95 9.80 9.18 -4.68
N GLU A 96 9.53 10.37 -4.16
CA GLU A 96 9.97 10.82 -2.82
C GLU A 96 9.01 10.36 -1.72
N ILE A 97 7.77 10.03 -2.11
CA ILE A 97 6.65 9.77 -1.22
C ILE A 97 6.47 8.27 -1.01
N ARG A 98 6.14 7.89 0.23
CA ARG A 98 5.65 6.56 0.58
C ARG A 98 4.18 6.66 0.92
N ALA A 99 3.35 5.90 0.21
CA ALA A 99 1.97 5.70 0.61
C ALA A 99 1.91 4.78 1.83
N SER A 100 0.86 4.95 2.63
CA SER A 100 0.52 3.96 3.65
C SER A 100 -0.21 2.79 3.00
N CYS A 101 0.14 1.58 3.43
CA CYS A 101 -0.42 0.32 2.97
C CYS A 101 -0.85 -0.53 4.18
N PHE A 102 -1.67 -1.55 3.96
CA PHE A 102 -2.09 -2.47 5.01
C PHE A 102 -1.41 -3.83 4.82
N ASN A 103 -0.57 -4.22 5.76
CA ASN A 103 0.02 -5.55 5.77
C ASN A 103 -1.02 -6.56 6.30
N THR A 104 -1.45 -7.50 5.45
CA THR A 104 -2.56 -8.40 5.80
C THR A 104 -2.13 -9.47 6.82
N LYS A 105 -0.85 -9.86 6.83
CA LYS A 105 -0.28 -10.85 7.76
C LYS A 105 -0.11 -10.28 9.17
N THR A 106 0.38 -9.04 9.28
CA THR A 106 0.66 -8.39 10.58
C THR A 106 -0.55 -7.59 11.11
N HIS A 107 -1.55 -7.34 10.26
CA HIS A 107 -2.68 -6.43 10.49
C HIS A 107 -2.26 -4.99 10.86
N ARG A 108 -1.12 -4.52 10.34
CA ARG A 108 -0.57 -3.19 10.61
C ARG A 108 -0.75 -2.27 9.40
N ILE A 109 -0.95 -0.98 9.65
CA ILE A 109 -0.62 0.03 8.64
C ILE A 109 0.91 0.12 8.59
N GLU A 110 1.46 -0.07 7.40
CA GLU A 110 2.89 0.02 7.08
C GLU A 110 3.08 1.06 5.96
N ASN A 111 4.31 1.27 5.48
CA ASN A 111 4.61 2.35 4.53
C ASN A 111 5.47 1.85 3.38
N THR A 112 4.94 1.95 2.16
CA THR A 112 5.52 1.36 0.95
C THR A 112 6.06 2.43 0.01
N LYS A 113 7.18 2.14 -0.68
CA LYS A 113 7.60 2.98 -1.81
C LYS A 113 6.57 2.80 -2.93
N LEU A 114 6.12 3.92 -3.50
CA LEU A 114 5.46 3.89 -4.79
C LEU A 114 6.48 3.41 -5.83
N ILE A 115 6.15 2.39 -6.63
CA ILE A 115 7.00 1.77 -7.64
C ILE A 115 6.72 2.33 -9.03
N LYS A 116 5.44 2.45 -9.41
CA LYS A 116 4.98 2.99 -10.70
C LYS A 116 3.89 4.02 -10.45
N PHE A 117 3.96 5.18 -11.10
CA PHE A 117 2.85 6.13 -11.22
C PHE A 117 2.05 5.82 -12.49
N ILE A 118 0.72 5.85 -12.42
CA ILE A 118 -0.19 5.43 -13.51
C ILE A 118 -1.15 6.59 -13.86
N LYS A 119 -1.56 6.75 -15.12
CA LYS A 119 -2.54 7.77 -15.58
C LYS A 119 -3.31 7.40 -16.88
N ALA A 120 -4.22 6.42 -16.86
CA ALA A 120 -5.04 6.05 -18.01
C ALA A 120 -6.24 7.00 -18.33
N LYS A 121 -7.00 6.72 -19.39
CA LYS A 121 -8.39 7.20 -19.59
C LYS A 121 -9.36 6.09 -19.17
N PRO A 122 -10.59 6.39 -18.68
CA PRO A 122 -11.56 5.36 -18.34
C PRO A 122 -11.82 4.46 -19.56
N TYR A 123 -11.60 3.16 -19.39
CA TYR A 123 -11.88 2.11 -20.37
C TYR A 123 -13.12 1.28 -19.96
N ASN A 124 -13.49 1.37 -18.69
CA ASN A 124 -14.57 0.69 -18.00
C ASN A 124 -15.50 1.71 -17.31
N LYS A 125 -16.64 1.24 -16.79
CA LYS A 125 -17.52 2.08 -15.96
C LYS A 125 -16.80 2.51 -14.70
N ILE A 126 -17.16 3.69 -14.20
CA ILE A 126 -16.72 4.22 -12.91
C ILE A 126 -17.90 4.21 -11.95
N PHE A 127 -17.67 3.66 -10.76
CA PHE A 127 -18.64 3.66 -9.68
C PHE A 127 -18.15 4.53 -8.54
N ARG A 128 -19.11 5.17 -7.88
CA ARG A 128 -18.96 5.68 -6.51
C ARG A 128 -19.46 4.62 -5.54
N VAL A 129 -18.62 4.23 -4.58
CA VAL A 129 -19.00 3.33 -3.49
C VAL A 129 -19.04 4.14 -2.21
N THR A 130 -20.22 4.24 -1.60
CA THR A 130 -20.46 5.01 -0.37
C THR A 130 -20.82 4.08 0.78
N THR A 131 -20.15 4.21 1.91
CA THR A 131 -20.34 3.34 3.07
C THR A 131 -21.36 3.89 4.07
N SER A 132 -21.74 3.06 5.05
CA SER A 132 -22.69 3.40 6.12
C SER A 132 -22.23 4.59 6.98
N THR A 133 -20.92 4.83 7.06
CA THR A 133 -20.31 5.98 7.73
C THR A 133 -20.02 7.17 6.80
N GLY A 134 -20.48 7.11 5.54
CA GLY A 134 -20.41 8.23 4.60
C GLY A 134 -19.03 8.43 3.97
N ARG A 135 -18.19 7.39 3.94
CA ARG A 135 -16.93 7.43 3.19
C ARG A 135 -17.21 7.01 1.75
N GLU A 136 -16.66 7.77 0.80
CA GLU A 136 -16.86 7.54 -0.63
C GLU A 136 -15.52 7.27 -1.31
N ILE A 137 -15.46 6.25 -2.17
CA ILE A 137 -14.39 6.10 -3.17
C ILE A 137 -15.00 6.14 -4.57
N THR A 138 -14.33 6.82 -5.50
CA THR A 138 -14.66 6.81 -6.92
C THR A 138 -13.54 6.11 -7.68
N ALA A 139 -13.84 4.95 -8.25
CA ALA A 139 -12.89 4.18 -9.05
C ALA A 139 -13.62 3.38 -10.14
N THR A 140 -12.86 2.76 -11.04
CA THR A 140 -13.43 1.85 -12.04
C THR A 140 -14.04 0.63 -11.36
N GLU A 141 -15.07 0.08 -11.98
CA GLU A 141 -15.77 -1.14 -11.56
C GLU A 141 -14.82 -2.32 -11.29
N ASP A 142 -13.71 -2.35 -12.02
CA ASP A 142 -12.68 -3.37 -12.02
C ASP A 142 -11.61 -3.19 -10.91
N HIS A 143 -11.68 -2.12 -10.12
CA HIS A 143 -10.68 -1.81 -9.09
C HIS A 143 -10.92 -2.61 -7.78
N PRO A 144 -9.93 -3.33 -7.23
CA PRO A 144 -10.12 -4.11 -6.02
C PRO A 144 -10.01 -3.31 -4.71
N LEU A 145 -11.04 -3.38 -3.87
CA LEU A 145 -11.06 -2.94 -2.46
C LEU A 145 -10.94 -4.16 -1.52
N LEU A 146 -10.30 -4.03 -0.35
CA LEU A 146 -10.18 -5.14 0.61
C LEU A 146 -11.50 -5.40 1.37
N THR A 147 -11.88 -6.67 1.50
CA THR A 147 -13.07 -7.19 2.21
C THR A 147 -12.67 -8.36 3.13
N PRO A 148 -13.55 -8.87 4.01
CA PRO A 148 -13.19 -9.95 4.94
C PRO A 148 -12.67 -11.25 4.32
N ILE A 149 -12.96 -11.52 3.05
CA ILE A 149 -12.48 -12.71 2.32
C ILE A 149 -11.28 -12.44 1.40
N GLY A 150 -10.86 -11.17 1.28
CA GLY A 150 -9.75 -10.69 0.47
C GLY A 150 -10.13 -9.48 -0.40
N LEU A 151 -9.30 -9.18 -1.40
CA LEU A 151 -9.55 -8.09 -2.36
C LEU A 151 -10.73 -8.41 -3.29
N LYS A 152 -11.71 -7.51 -3.38
CA LYS A 152 -12.89 -7.59 -4.26
C LYS A 152 -12.94 -6.41 -5.21
N THR A 153 -13.16 -6.61 -6.51
CA THR A 153 -13.49 -5.51 -7.43
C THR A 153 -14.74 -4.78 -6.95
N ILE A 154 -14.85 -3.49 -7.29
CA ILE A 154 -16.07 -2.72 -7.02
C ILE A 154 -17.30 -3.38 -7.65
N ASN A 155 -17.16 -4.26 -8.65
CA ASN A 155 -18.29 -5.00 -9.17
C ASN A 155 -18.85 -6.11 -8.26
N GLU A 156 -18.00 -6.92 -7.59
CA GLU A 156 -18.49 -7.83 -6.53
C GLU A 156 -19.35 -7.12 -5.51
N ILE A 157 -18.87 -5.93 -5.12
CA ILE A 157 -19.17 -5.34 -3.84
C ILE A 157 -20.65 -4.98 -3.81
N LYS A 158 -21.38 -5.77 -3.04
CA LYS A 158 -22.82 -5.62 -2.87
C LYS A 158 -23.09 -4.57 -1.80
N ILE A 159 -24.23 -3.90 -1.93
CA ILE A 159 -24.80 -3.16 -0.79
C ILE A 159 -25.00 -4.16 0.37
N LYS A 160 -24.73 -3.69 1.59
CA LYS A 160 -24.57 -4.47 2.85
C LYS A 160 -23.27 -5.27 3.00
N GLU A 161 -22.37 -5.33 2.02
CA GLU A 161 -21.07 -6.02 2.18
C GLU A 161 -20.04 -5.20 3.01
N LYS A 162 -19.14 -5.88 3.73
CA LYS A 162 -18.05 -5.25 4.50
C LYS A 162 -16.83 -4.94 3.65
N VAL A 163 -16.31 -3.72 3.77
CA VAL A 163 -15.06 -3.21 3.17
C VAL A 163 -14.10 -2.70 4.24
N ALA A 164 -12.79 -2.78 4.00
CA ALA A 164 -11.76 -2.34 4.93
C ALA A 164 -11.51 -0.83 4.80
N ILE A 165 -11.68 -0.12 5.91
CA ILE A 165 -11.51 1.33 6.02
C ILE A 165 -10.36 1.66 6.98
N ALA A 166 -9.59 2.69 6.62
CA ALA A 166 -8.61 3.39 7.44
C ALA A 166 -9.20 4.75 7.90
N PRO A 167 -9.85 4.86 9.08
CA PRO A 167 -10.56 6.08 9.50
C PRO A 167 -9.67 7.29 9.81
N PHE A 168 -8.35 7.12 9.79
CA PHE A 168 -7.42 8.23 9.88
C PHE A 168 -7.22 8.85 8.49
N GLU A 169 -7.44 10.16 8.39
CA GLU A 169 -7.42 10.94 7.14
C GLU A 169 -6.19 11.82 7.00
N GLY A 170 -5.62 12.27 8.12
CA GLY A 170 -4.64 13.33 8.12
C GLY A 170 -5.25 14.67 7.67
N VAL A 171 -4.40 15.51 7.07
CA VAL A 171 -4.84 16.74 6.38
C VAL A 171 -4.30 16.75 4.95
N ASP A 172 -4.91 17.57 4.10
CA ASP A 172 -4.49 17.71 2.71
C ASP A 172 -3.08 18.33 2.61
N TYR A 173 -2.30 17.86 1.63
CA TYR A 173 -0.92 18.27 1.43
C TYR A 173 -0.81 19.75 1.03
N LYS A 174 0.18 20.43 1.60
CA LYS A 174 0.64 21.74 1.16
C LYS A 174 2.16 21.75 1.13
N GLU A 175 2.72 22.29 0.06
CA GLU A 175 4.15 22.42 -0.13
C GLU A 175 4.79 23.26 1.01
N PRO A 176 5.86 22.78 1.66
CA PRO A 176 6.68 23.61 2.53
C PRO A 176 7.59 24.54 1.70
N ASN A 177 7.80 25.77 2.16
CA ASN A 177 8.79 26.65 1.53
C ASN A 177 10.23 26.22 1.89
N ASP A 178 11.23 26.93 1.39
CA ASP A 178 12.63 26.65 1.69
C ASP A 178 13.19 27.44 2.89
N GLU A 179 12.39 28.24 3.61
CA GLU A 179 12.87 29.06 4.74
C GLU A 179 13.68 28.22 5.75
N ILE A 180 14.79 28.78 6.25
CA ILE A 180 15.68 28.10 7.20
C ILE A 180 15.09 28.18 8.61
N ILE A 181 14.90 27.01 9.22
CA ILE A 181 14.43 26.82 10.60
C ILE A 181 15.62 26.79 11.59
N VAL A 182 16.72 26.12 11.22
CA VAL A 182 17.94 26.03 12.04
C VAL A 182 19.18 26.09 11.15
N ASN A 183 20.10 27.00 11.47
CA ASN A 183 21.41 27.14 10.82
C ASN A 183 22.58 26.91 11.81
N GLU A 184 23.82 27.07 11.32
CA GLU A 184 25.03 26.85 12.11
C GLU A 184 25.22 27.85 13.27
N LYS A 185 24.77 29.10 13.11
CA LYS A 185 24.84 30.13 14.15
C LYS A 185 23.95 29.73 15.35
N ASP A 186 22.80 29.12 15.10
CA ASP A 186 21.88 28.64 16.14
C ASP A 186 22.49 27.49 16.96
N ILE A 187 23.22 26.58 16.30
CA ILE A 187 23.94 25.49 16.97
C ILE A 187 25.12 26.03 17.78
N LYS A 188 25.89 26.99 17.23
CA LYS A 188 26.98 27.67 17.96
C LYS A 188 26.45 28.38 19.22
N LYS A 189 25.34 29.13 19.10
CA LYS A 189 24.71 29.91 20.17
C LYS A 189 24.29 29.10 21.40
N ILE A 190 24.08 27.79 21.26
CA ILE A 190 23.74 26.88 22.38
C ILE A 190 24.95 26.09 22.91
N GLY A 191 26.16 26.34 22.43
CA GLY A 191 27.40 25.65 22.82
C GLY A 191 27.79 24.47 21.91
N GLY A 192 27.32 24.45 20.66
CA GLY A 192 27.64 23.38 19.70
C GLY A 192 28.99 23.57 19.00
N THR A 193 29.83 22.54 19.03
CA THR A 193 31.19 22.57 18.46
C THR A 193 31.22 22.39 16.93
N LYS A 194 32.31 22.83 16.27
CA LYS A 194 32.56 22.61 14.82
C LYS A 194 32.35 21.14 14.43
N LYS A 195 32.85 20.19 15.25
CA LYS A 195 32.69 18.73 15.07
C LYS A 195 31.23 18.25 15.13
N ALA A 196 30.38 18.88 15.96
CA ALA A 196 28.95 18.58 16.00
C ALA A 196 28.22 19.11 14.74
N ILE A 197 28.56 20.32 14.30
CA ILE A 197 27.98 20.97 13.11
C ILE A 197 28.33 20.18 11.83
N THR A 198 29.60 19.79 11.63
CA THR A 198 30.03 18.94 10.51
C THR A 198 29.26 17.60 10.50
N LYS A 199 28.98 17.01 11.67
CA LYS A 199 28.22 15.76 11.78
C LYS A 199 26.73 15.92 11.44
N LEU A 200 26.15 17.11 11.59
CA LEU A 200 24.79 17.43 11.14
C LEU A 200 24.75 17.69 9.62
N LYS A 201 25.72 18.46 9.09
CA LYS A 201 25.86 18.68 7.64
C LYS A 201 26.01 17.37 6.87
N LYS A 202 26.93 16.47 7.29
CA LYS A 202 27.14 15.14 6.68
C LYS A 202 25.93 14.18 6.79
N LYS A 203 24.81 14.62 7.39
CA LYS A 203 23.54 13.87 7.49
C LYS A 203 22.34 14.58 6.88
N GLY A 204 22.54 15.70 6.17
CA GLY A 204 21.44 16.49 5.60
C GLY A 204 20.53 17.11 6.67
N LEU A 205 21.10 17.44 7.85
CA LEU A 205 20.35 18.00 8.99
C LEU A 205 20.68 19.49 9.26
N LEU A 206 21.56 20.10 8.46
CA LEU A 206 21.84 21.54 8.45
C LEU A 206 22.26 22.01 7.04
N PRO A 207 21.82 23.19 6.58
CA PRO A 207 20.77 24.02 7.19
C PRO A 207 19.42 23.29 7.13
N LEU A 208 18.67 23.31 8.22
CA LEU A 208 17.35 22.68 8.30
C LEU A 208 16.30 23.67 7.80
N ARG A 209 15.56 23.31 6.76
CA ARG A 209 14.54 24.12 6.07
C ARG A 209 13.15 23.47 6.15
N TYR A 210 12.06 24.19 5.90
CA TYR A 210 10.71 23.59 5.93
C TYR A 210 10.54 22.45 4.90
N ASN A 211 11.17 22.56 3.73
CA ASN A 211 11.19 21.53 2.70
C ASN A 211 12.22 20.38 2.92
N SER A 212 12.96 20.38 4.04
CA SER A 212 13.98 19.35 4.29
C SER A 212 13.35 17.96 4.55
N PRO A 213 13.73 16.90 3.81
CA PRO A 213 13.12 15.56 3.94
C PRO A 213 13.20 14.93 5.35
N CYS A 214 14.12 15.40 6.20
CA CYS A 214 14.28 14.97 7.59
C CYS A 214 13.35 15.70 8.58
N LEU A 215 12.76 16.85 8.21
CA LEU A 215 11.94 17.66 9.11
C LEU A 215 10.67 16.95 9.61
N PRO A 216 9.93 16.14 8.83
CA PRO A 216 8.76 15.42 9.32
C PRO A 216 9.09 14.52 10.51
N THR A 217 10.17 13.75 10.39
CA THR A 217 10.69 12.85 11.44
C THR A 217 11.16 13.65 12.66
N LEU A 218 11.92 14.73 12.46
CA LEU A 218 12.35 15.62 13.55
C LEU A 218 11.16 16.26 14.28
N THR A 219 10.13 16.69 13.56
CA THR A 219 8.94 17.36 14.12
C THR A 219 8.10 16.40 14.94
N LYS A 220 7.91 15.17 14.44
CA LYS A 220 7.21 14.10 15.15
C LYS A 220 7.93 13.69 16.44
N LEU A 221 9.25 13.48 16.36
CA LEU A 221 10.10 13.24 17.53
C LEU A 221 10.08 14.42 18.52
N LEU A 222 10.06 15.66 18.04
CA LEU A 222 10.00 16.87 18.88
C LEU A 222 8.68 17.00 19.64
N GLY A 223 7.56 16.62 19.03
CA GLY A 223 6.25 16.54 19.69
C GLY A 223 6.30 15.60 20.90
N PHE A 224 6.70 14.34 20.68
CA PHE A 224 6.83 13.36 21.75
C PHE A 224 7.90 13.75 22.78
N LEU A 225 9.03 14.32 22.34
CA LEU A 225 10.09 14.85 23.19
C LEU A 225 9.58 15.98 24.11
N THR A 226 8.53 16.71 23.72
CA THR A 226 7.86 17.70 24.59
C THR A 226 7.02 17.03 25.69
N GLY A 227 6.43 15.86 25.43
CA GLY A 227 5.69 15.03 26.40
C GLY A 227 6.58 14.07 27.20
N ASP A 228 6.67 12.80 26.81
CA ASP A 228 7.36 11.71 27.54
C ASP A 228 8.85 11.53 27.17
N GLY A 229 9.48 12.56 26.59
CA GLY A 229 10.94 12.61 26.42
C GLY A 229 11.69 13.39 27.52
N TRP A 230 13.02 13.36 27.45
CA TRP A 230 13.90 14.24 28.22
C TRP A 230 15.15 14.62 27.41
N LEU A 231 15.58 15.87 27.55
CA LEU A 231 16.76 16.43 26.91
C LEU A 231 17.51 17.25 27.95
N GLY A 232 18.79 16.98 28.19
CA GLY A 232 19.54 17.71 29.21
C GLY A 232 21.00 17.30 29.35
N LYS A 233 21.67 17.92 30.33
CA LYS A 233 23.04 17.60 30.77
C LYS A 233 23.00 16.52 31.87
N VAL A 234 23.92 15.56 31.78
CA VAL A 234 24.19 14.54 32.82
C VAL A 234 25.69 14.57 33.12
N LYS A 235 26.07 14.50 34.40
CA LYS A 235 27.46 14.30 34.82
C LYS A 235 27.75 12.79 34.85
N GLU A 236 28.73 12.34 34.07
CA GLU A 236 29.23 10.97 34.05
C GLU A 236 30.72 10.99 34.39
N LYS A 237 31.09 10.60 35.62
CA LYS A 237 32.42 10.82 36.19
C LYS A 237 32.83 12.30 35.99
N ASN A 238 34.02 12.56 35.44
CA ASN A 238 34.57 13.90 35.24
C ASN A 238 34.14 14.56 33.91
N ARG A 239 33.10 14.06 33.22
CA ARG A 239 32.63 14.63 31.94
C ARG A 239 31.12 14.88 31.94
N GLU A 240 30.72 16.05 31.49
CA GLU A 240 29.32 16.39 31.26
C GLU A 240 28.89 15.97 29.84
N ARG A 241 27.77 15.26 29.72
CA ARG A 241 27.24 14.74 28.46
C ARG A 241 25.82 15.25 28.22
N LEU A 242 25.49 15.50 26.95
CA LEU A 242 24.11 15.72 26.53
C LEU A 242 23.41 14.38 26.32
N TRP A 243 22.30 14.17 27.01
CA TRP A 243 21.40 13.05 26.81
C TRP A 243 20.14 13.53 26.09
N LEU A 244 19.75 12.78 25.07
CA LEU A 244 18.42 12.82 24.46
C LEU A 244 17.77 11.45 24.70
N LYS A 245 16.59 11.46 25.32
CA LYS A 245 15.94 10.30 25.92
C LYS A 245 14.44 10.30 25.62
N PHE A 246 13.89 9.12 25.40
CA PHE A 246 12.47 8.85 25.22
C PHE A 246 12.01 7.78 26.22
N ILE A 247 10.77 7.91 26.71
CA ILE A 247 10.15 7.00 27.69
C ILE A 247 8.78 6.58 27.11
N GLY A 248 8.41 5.32 27.25
CA GLY A 248 7.15 4.82 26.66
C GLY A 248 7.00 3.31 26.83
N ASN A 249 6.09 2.71 26.05
CA ASN A 249 6.00 1.25 25.96
C ASN A 249 7.10 0.70 25.02
N PRO A 250 7.52 -0.57 25.16
CA PRO A 250 8.58 -1.13 24.32
C PRO A 250 8.30 -1.09 22.81
N GLU A 251 7.05 -1.31 22.37
CA GLU A 251 6.71 -1.28 20.93
C GLU A 251 6.75 0.15 20.37
N ASP A 252 6.15 1.12 21.06
CA ASP A 252 6.18 2.55 20.68
C ASP A 252 7.63 3.09 20.62
N LEU A 253 8.50 2.63 21.54
CA LEU A 253 9.92 2.96 21.54
C LEU A 253 10.71 2.34 20.38
N LYS A 254 10.23 1.25 19.75
CA LYS A 254 10.85 0.73 18.51
C LYS A 254 10.61 1.67 17.33
N GLU A 255 9.41 2.22 17.19
CA GLU A 255 9.09 3.21 16.14
C GLU A 255 9.94 4.49 16.31
N ILE A 256 10.05 5.01 17.54
CA ILE A 256 10.92 6.14 17.88
C ILE A 256 12.39 5.82 17.53
N ARG A 257 12.85 4.59 17.83
CA ARG A 257 14.21 4.16 17.48
C ARG A 257 14.44 4.09 15.97
N GLN A 258 13.52 3.52 15.21
CA GLN A 258 13.59 3.47 13.74
C GLN A 258 13.63 4.88 13.14
N ASP A 259 12.87 5.83 13.68
CA ASP A 259 12.90 7.24 13.24
C ASP A 259 14.23 7.95 13.58
N ILE A 260 14.87 7.61 14.71
CA ILE A 260 16.23 8.08 15.03
C ILE A 260 17.27 7.45 14.09
N GLU A 261 17.07 6.19 13.69
CA GLU A 261 17.94 5.48 12.73
C GLU A 261 17.77 6.02 11.29
N LYS A 262 16.56 6.46 10.88
CA LYS A 262 16.34 7.23 9.64
C LYS A 262 17.08 8.58 9.62
N LEU A 263 17.24 9.24 10.78
CA LEU A 263 18.09 10.43 10.94
C LEU A 263 19.60 10.07 10.98
N GLY A 264 19.95 8.80 10.79
CA GLY A 264 21.32 8.31 10.71
C GLY A 264 22.05 8.23 12.06
N TYR A 265 21.33 8.15 13.18
CA TYR A 265 21.91 7.95 14.51
C TYR A 265 21.48 6.60 15.11
N LYS A 266 22.35 5.96 15.90
CA LYS A 266 21.98 4.74 16.63
C LYS A 266 21.28 5.10 17.95
N GLY A 267 20.09 4.55 18.17
CA GLY A 267 19.47 4.48 19.49
C GLY A 267 20.05 3.35 20.33
N SER A 268 19.86 3.40 21.65
CA SER A 268 20.22 2.30 22.56
C SER A 268 19.38 1.03 22.29
N LYS A 269 19.75 -0.09 22.92
CA LYS A 269 18.74 -1.12 23.25
C LYS A 269 17.67 -0.47 24.16
N ILE A 270 16.41 -0.89 24.06
CA ILE A 270 15.36 -0.45 24.98
C ILE A 270 15.61 -1.16 26.31
N TYR A 271 15.75 -0.41 27.41
CA TYR A 271 16.06 -0.98 28.71
C TYR A 271 14.96 -0.67 29.73
N LYS A 272 14.74 -1.63 30.64
CA LYS A 272 13.76 -1.57 31.73
C LYS A 272 14.40 -0.89 32.94
N LEU A 273 13.71 0.08 33.53
CA LEU A 273 14.12 0.74 34.76
C LEU A 273 12.98 0.73 35.77
N TYR A 274 13.25 0.14 36.93
CA TYR A 274 12.41 0.28 38.11
C TYR A 274 12.72 1.61 38.80
N THR A 275 11.68 2.36 39.13
CA THR A 275 11.79 3.65 39.81
C THR A 275 10.85 3.67 41.00
N GLU A 276 11.40 3.93 42.20
CA GLU A 276 10.60 4.32 43.36
C GLU A 276 10.60 5.86 43.49
N SER A 277 9.47 6.45 43.85
CA SER A 277 9.34 7.88 44.08
C SER A 277 8.40 8.16 45.23
N LYS A 278 8.96 8.67 46.34
CA LYS A 278 8.22 9.15 47.51
C LYS A 278 7.67 10.55 47.19
N VAL A 279 6.35 10.74 47.29
CA VAL A 279 5.66 12.01 47.01
C VAL A 279 4.61 12.30 48.10
N THR A 280 4.29 13.58 48.33
CA THR A 280 3.27 13.99 49.31
C THR A 280 2.12 14.71 48.60
N ASP A 281 0.89 14.21 48.78
CA ASP A 281 -0.28 14.83 48.16
C ASP A 281 -0.76 16.09 48.90
N ASN A 282 -1.73 16.78 48.31
CA ASN A 282 -2.24 18.06 48.81
C ASN A 282 -2.93 17.95 50.18
N LYS A 283 -3.22 16.73 50.69
CA LYS A 283 -3.75 16.47 52.03
C LYS A 283 -2.67 15.99 53.01
N GLY A 284 -1.39 16.15 52.67
CA GLY A 284 -0.25 15.73 53.50
C GLY A 284 0.04 14.22 53.46
N LYS A 285 -0.75 13.42 52.73
CA LYS A 285 -0.55 11.96 52.70
C LYS A 285 0.66 11.61 51.84
N LYS A 286 1.72 11.12 52.51
CA LYS A 286 2.91 10.53 51.87
C LYS A 286 2.49 9.26 51.11
N ARG A 287 2.99 9.09 49.88
CA ARG A 287 2.76 7.92 49.02
C ARG A 287 4.07 7.48 48.38
N ILE A 288 4.29 6.18 48.29
CA ILE A 288 5.40 5.59 47.54
C ILE A 288 4.84 5.14 46.19
N ILE A 289 5.28 5.78 45.11
CA ILE A 289 4.98 5.36 43.73
C ILE A 289 6.13 4.48 43.27
N LYS A 290 5.92 3.16 43.24
CA LYS A 290 6.79 2.22 42.55
C LYS A 290 6.30 2.08 41.10
N GLY A 291 7.21 2.11 40.13
CA GLY A 291 6.86 2.04 38.72
C GLY A 291 7.95 1.38 37.87
N THR A 292 7.54 0.68 36.82
CA THR A 292 8.42 0.24 35.73
C THR A 292 8.34 1.27 34.60
N SER A 293 9.48 1.67 34.05
CA SER A 293 9.56 2.47 32.82
C SER A 293 10.48 1.77 31.81
N TYR A 294 10.17 1.89 30.52
CA TYR A 294 11.08 1.51 29.44
C TYR A 294 11.64 2.76 28.79
N GLN A 295 12.92 2.72 28.43
CA GLN A 295 13.67 3.92 28.04
C GLN A 295 14.57 3.65 26.83
N LEU A 296 14.72 4.68 26.01
CA LEU A 296 15.59 4.74 24.83
C LEU A 296 16.44 6.01 24.92
N VAL A 297 17.75 5.90 24.70
CA VAL A 297 18.70 7.04 24.74
C VAL A 297 19.53 7.07 23.45
N THR A 298 19.89 8.27 22.97
CA THR A 298 20.78 8.42 21.80
C THR A 298 22.21 8.79 22.23
N TYR A 299 23.20 8.01 21.84
CA TYR A 299 24.62 8.27 22.12
C TYR A 299 25.24 9.26 21.12
N SER A 300 24.65 10.47 21.03
CA SER A 300 25.02 11.49 20.05
C SER A 300 25.26 12.84 20.73
N ILE A 301 26.37 13.50 20.41
CA ILE A 301 26.62 14.91 20.82
C ILE A 301 25.82 15.88 19.93
N ALA A 302 25.58 15.51 18.67
CA ALA A 302 25.06 16.40 17.64
C ALA A 302 23.52 16.47 17.60
N LEU A 303 22.84 15.32 17.75
CA LEU A 303 21.37 15.26 17.68
C LEU A 303 20.67 15.99 18.84
N PRO A 304 21.13 15.92 20.11
CA PRO A 304 20.56 16.71 21.21
C PRO A 304 20.67 18.22 21.01
N LEU A 305 21.73 18.69 20.35
CA LEU A 305 21.90 20.11 20.00
C LEU A 305 20.87 20.55 18.96
N LEU A 306 20.65 19.76 17.90
CA LEU A 306 19.63 20.06 16.89
C LEU A 306 18.23 20.15 17.53
N PHE A 307 17.85 19.19 18.38
CA PHE A 307 16.56 19.26 19.09
C PHE A 307 16.46 20.48 20.02
N ARG A 308 17.54 20.86 20.71
CA ARG A 308 17.57 22.07 21.55
C ARG A 308 17.36 23.34 20.72
N SER A 309 17.99 23.47 19.55
CA SER A 309 17.80 24.62 18.65
C SER A 309 16.43 24.62 17.96
N LEU A 310 15.84 23.45 17.71
CA LEU A 310 14.45 23.30 17.26
C LEU A 310 13.41 23.72 18.31
N GLY A 311 13.82 23.95 19.56
CA GLY A 311 12.96 24.41 20.66
C GLY A 311 12.57 23.35 21.70
N ALA A 312 13.19 22.17 21.68
CA ALA A 312 12.89 21.10 22.65
C ALA A 312 13.14 21.55 24.11
N PRO A 313 12.24 21.19 25.07
CA PRO A 313 12.42 21.54 26.48
C PRO A 313 13.72 20.99 27.08
N PHE A 314 14.61 21.88 27.51
CA PHE A 314 15.93 21.53 28.05
C PHE A 314 15.91 21.47 29.59
N GLY A 315 16.21 20.31 30.16
CA GLY A 315 16.18 20.04 31.60
C GLY A 315 14.81 19.56 32.11
N HIS A 316 14.56 19.69 33.41
CA HIS A 316 13.28 19.26 34.00
C HIS A 316 12.14 20.20 33.59
N LYS A 317 11.28 19.76 32.66
CA LYS A 317 10.11 20.47 32.11
C LYS A 317 9.26 21.22 33.13
N SER A 318 9.06 20.66 34.32
CA SER A 318 8.29 21.27 35.41
C SER A 318 8.97 22.47 36.08
N ARG A 319 10.29 22.64 35.90
CA ARG A 319 11.13 23.66 36.53
C ARG A 319 11.71 24.70 35.55
N VAL A 320 11.59 24.49 34.24
CA VAL A 320 12.13 25.36 33.17
C VAL A 320 11.03 26.01 32.34
N LYS A 321 11.33 27.18 31.74
CA LYS A 321 10.46 27.83 30.74
C LYS A 321 10.63 27.10 29.39
N PHE A 322 9.51 26.82 28.71
CA PHE A 322 9.47 26.41 27.30
C PHE A 322 8.12 26.83 26.68
N GLY A 323 8.04 26.91 25.35
CA GLY A 323 6.83 27.23 24.59
C GLY A 323 6.70 26.31 23.39
N VAL A 324 5.65 26.46 22.58
CA VAL A 324 5.63 25.86 21.24
C VAL A 324 6.68 26.57 20.36
N PRO A 325 7.46 25.86 19.52
CA PRO A 325 8.47 26.49 18.68
C PRO A 325 7.84 27.49 17.69
N LYS A 326 8.34 28.74 17.64
CA LYS A 326 7.78 29.80 16.78
C LYS A 326 7.69 29.42 15.30
N TRP A 327 8.67 28.68 14.79
CA TRP A 327 8.70 28.22 13.40
C TRP A 327 7.51 27.31 13.06
N LEU A 328 6.98 26.56 14.03
CA LEU A 328 5.90 25.62 13.80
C LEU A 328 4.61 26.33 13.35
N PHE A 329 4.37 27.57 13.81
CA PHE A 329 3.21 28.38 13.40
C PHE A 329 3.25 28.81 11.93
N LYS A 330 4.43 28.90 11.30
CA LYS A 330 4.58 29.12 9.86
C LYS A 330 4.43 27.83 9.03
N ALA A 331 4.59 26.66 9.64
CA ALA A 331 4.68 25.41 8.89
C ALA A 331 3.34 25.00 8.23
N PRO A 332 3.37 24.26 7.10
CA PRO A 332 2.20 23.57 6.58
C PRO A 332 1.45 22.75 7.65
N LEU A 333 0.12 22.68 7.52
CA LEU A 333 -0.76 22.06 8.52
C LEU A 333 -0.38 20.60 8.85
N TRP A 334 0.12 19.84 7.88
CA TRP A 334 0.59 18.48 8.10
C TRP A 334 1.89 18.37 8.94
N ILE A 335 2.72 19.41 8.96
CA ILE A 335 3.89 19.48 9.84
C ILE A 335 3.45 19.86 11.27
N LYS A 336 2.50 20.80 11.41
CA LYS A 336 1.81 21.09 12.69
C LYS A 336 1.19 19.81 13.27
N ARG A 337 0.52 19.02 12.43
CA ARG A 337 -0.09 17.73 12.75
C ARG A 337 0.91 16.74 13.35
N LEU A 338 2.10 16.60 12.77
CA LEU A 338 3.13 15.67 13.26
C LEU A 338 3.63 16.02 14.68
N TYR A 339 3.79 17.32 14.99
CA TYR A 339 4.14 17.77 16.34
C TYR A 339 3.00 17.48 17.33
N LEU A 340 1.76 17.85 17.00
CA LEU A 340 0.61 17.61 17.86
C LEU A 340 0.39 16.11 18.10
N ALA A 341 0.38 15.28 17.06
CA ALA A 341 0.14 13.85 17.17
C ALA A 341 1.25 13.13 17.98
N GLY A 342 2.52 13.55 17.84
CA GLY A 342 3.62 13.07 18.69
C GLY A 342 3.47 13.51 20.15
N TYR A 343 3.07 14.76 20.39
CA TYR A 343 2.80 15.27 21.74
C TYR A 343 1.59 14.58 22.40
N PHE A 344 0.57 14.25 21.62
CA PHE A 344 -0.64 13.54 22.05
C PHE A 344 -0.37 12.05 22.29
N GLY A 345 0.55 11.43 21.55
CA GLY A 345 1.06 10.08 21.80
C GLY A 345 1.65 9.89 23.20
N ALA A 346 2.27 10.94 23.74
CA ALA A 346 2.70 11.03 25.12
C ALA A 346 1.54 11.44 26.07
N GLU A 347 1.07 12.69 25.96
CA GLU A 347 0.31 13.37 27.04
C GLU A 347 -1.23 13.34 26.89
N MET A 348 -1.78 13.03 25.71
CA MET A 348 -3.24 13.04 25.51
C MET A 348 -3.88 11.72 25.95
N ARG A 349 -4.91 11.78 26.81
CA ARG A 349 -5.69 10.59 27.18
C ARG A 349 -6.31 9.91 25.95
N LYS A 350 -6.32 8.56 25.97
CA LYS A 350 -7.06 7.74 25.00
C LYS A 350 -8.52 8.21 24.82
N PRO A 351 -9.16 7.91 23.69
CA PRO A 351 -10.62 7.92 23.59
C PRO A 351 -11.23 7.06 24.72
N ASP A 352 -12.23 7.61 25.41
CA ASP A 352 -12.83 7.00 26.61
C ASP A 352 -14.29 7.48 26.73
N GLN A 353 -15.23 6.57 26.99
CA GLN A 353 -16.66 6.89 27.11
C GLN A 353 -17.03 7.25 28.55
N TRP A 354 -18.20 7.84 28.74
CA TRP A 354 -18.79 7.95 30.08
C TRP A 354 -19.30 6.58 30.54
N LYS A 355 -18.99 6.18 31.78
CA LYS A 355 -19.32 4.84 32.32
C LYS A 355 -20.81 4.45 32.26
N ARG A 356 -21.70 5.44 32.33
CA ARG A 356 -23.18 5.26 32.27
C ARG A 356 -23.78 5.71 30.93
N GLU A 357 -22.97 6.21 30.00
CA GLU A 357 -23.40 6.70 28.69
C GLU A 357 -22.37 6.27 27.63
N THR A 358 -22.32 4.97 27.32
CA THR A 358 -21.34 4.33 26.42
C THR A 358 -21.44 4.81 24.96
N TYR A 359 -22.45 5.61 24.63
CA TYR A 359 -22.65 6.31 23.36
C TYR A 359 -21.95 7.69 23.29
N ARG A 360 -21.38 8.18 24.40
CA ARG A 360 -20.81 9.54 24.52
C ARG A 360 -19.38 9.50 25.05
N PHE A 361 -18.48 10.18 24.36
CA PHE A 361 -17.08 10.32 24.75
C PHE A 361 -16.88 11.41 25.82
N GLN A 362 -15.95 11.19 26.73
CA GLN A 362 -15.44 12.21 27.65
C GLN A 362 -14.61 13.27 26.89
N ASN A 363 -14.39 14.44 27.48
CA ASN A 363 -13.46 15.43 26.93
C ASN A 363 -12.02 14.87 26.85
N PRO A 364 -11.40 14.86 25.66
CA PRO A 364 -9.96 14.61 25.55
C PRO A 364 -9.21 15.66 26.36
N THR A 365 -8.16 15.22 27.05
CA THR A 365 -7.37 16.11 27.90
C THR A 365 -5.89 15.90 27.65
N VAL A 366 -5.19 17.03 27.57
CA VAL A 366 -3.73 17.14 27.59
C VAL A 366 -3.36 17.92 28.84
N SER A 367 -2.27 17.57 29.51
CA SER A 367 -1.93 18.21 30.77
C SER A 367 -0.43 18.28 31.01
N LEU A 368 0.02 19.30 31.75
CA LEU A 368 1.42 19.41 32.15
C LEU A 368 1.54 19.92 33.59
N ASN A 369 2.66 19.62 34.23
CA ASN A 369 2.96 20.02 35.61
C ASN A 369 4.08 21.06 35.62
N LYS A 370 3.92 22.14 36.38
CA LYS A 370 4.93 23.20 36.59
C LYS A 370 5.06 23.52 38.09
N VAL A 371 6.21 24.06 38.52
CA VAL A 371 6.31 24.76 39.82
C VAL A 371 5.43 26.02 39.79
N LYS A 372 4.87 26.44 40.94
CA LYS A 372 3.90 27.57 41.02
C LYS A 372 4.36 28.83 40.27
N ARG A 373 5.64 29.21 40.39
CA ARG A 373 6.26 30.36 39.69
C ARG A 373 6.27 30.29 38.15
N LEU A 374 5.99 29.12 37.56
CA LEU A 374 5.90 28.91 36.11
C LEU A 374 4.46 28.62 35.64
N LYS A 375 3.43 28.88 36.46
CA LYS A 375 2.00 28.79 36.08
C LYS A 375 1.73 29.48 34.74
N ALA A 376 2.13 30.75 34.60
CA ALA A 376 1.90 31.55 33.40
C ALA A 376 2.59 30.96 32.15
N ASN A 377 3.81 30.43 32.28
CA ASN A 377 4.50 29.78 31.16
C ASN A 377 3.79 28.49 30.71
N GLY A 378 3.35 27.66 31.66
CA GLY A 378 2.60 26.44 31.33
C GLY A 378 1.19 26.72 30.77
N TYR A 379 0.55 27.80 31.22
CA TYR A 379 -0.72 28.27 30.64
C TYR A 379 -0.51 28.78 29.21
N LYS A 380 0.51 29.61 28.97
CA LYS A 380 0.85 30.07 27.61
C LYS A 380 1.14 28.89 26.68
N PHE A 381 1.94 27.90 27.09
CA PHE A 381 2.18 26.71 26.25
C PHE A 381 0.87 26.00 25.87
N LEU A 382 -0.10 25.88 26.77
CA LEU A 382 -1.39 25.26 26.43
C LEU A 382 -2.32 26.17 25.61
N LYS A 383 -2.16 27.50 25.67
CA LYS A 383 -2.76 28.44 24.70
C LYS A 383 -2.10 28.34 23.32
N ASP A 384 -0.79 28.20 23.26
CA ASP A 384 -0.05 27.96 22.02
C ASP A 384 -0.52 26.64 21.34
N ILE A 385 -0.81 25.59 22.13
CA ILE A 385 -1.42 24.33 21.65
C ILE A 385 -2.90 24.50 21.27
N GLU A 386 -3.67 25.32 22.00
CA GLU A 386 -5.08 25.61 21.68
C GLU A 386 -5.21 26.32 20.32
N ALA A 387 -4.37 27.31 20.04
CA ALA A 387 -4.31 27.99 18.74
C ALA A 387 -3.92 27.04 17.59
N LEU A 388 -2.95 26.14 17.80
CA LEU A 388 -2.62 25.12 16.80
C LEU A 388 -3.75 24.11 16.56
N LEU A 389 -4.62 23.86 17.54
CA LEU A 389 -5.78 22.97 17.40
C LEU A 389 -6.92 23.63 16.60
N GLU A 390 -7.08 24.95 16.72
CA GLU A 390 -8.11 25.70 15.98
C GLU A 390 -7.91 25.64 14.46
N GLU A 391 -6.65 25.54 13.98
CA GLU A 391 -6.33 25.31 12.56
C GLU A 391 -6.82 23.95 12.00
N PHE A 392 -7.12 22.98 12.87
CA PHE A 392 -7.73 21.70 12.48
C PHE A 392 -9.25 21.70 12.67
N GLU A 393 -9.83 22.86 13.03
CA GLU A 393 -11.21 23.03 13.50
C GLU A 393 -11.51 22.26 14.80
N VAL A 394 -10.50 22.13 15.69
CA VAL A 394 -10.62 21.42 16.97
C VAL A 394 -10.69 22.44 18.11
N LYS A 395 -11.92 22.79 18.52
CA LYS A 395 -12.17 23.75 19.59
C LYS A 395 -11.95 23.13 20.97
N SER A 396 -11.42 23.93 21.88
CA SER A 396 -11.29 23.59 23.30
C SER A 396 -12.42 24.22 24.14
N THR A 397 -12.52 23.81 25.40
CA THR A 397 -13.60 24.24 26.31
C THR A 397 -13.09 25.12 27.46
N LYS A 398 -11.92 24.80 28.02
CA LYS A 398 -11.19 25.62 29.00
C LYS A 398 -9.84 25.01 29.34
N ILE A 399 -8.90 25.88 29.71
CA ILE A 399 -7.66 25.51 30.41
C ILE A 399 -7.91 25.59 31.92
N LEU A 400 -7.89 24.45 32.61
CA LEU A 400 -8.00 24.35 34.06
C LEU A 400 -6.62 24.39 34.72
N VAL A 401 -6.50 25.11 35.84
CA VAL A 401 -5.34 25.04 36.74
C VAL A 401 -5.79 24.38 38.05
N ARG A 402 -5.03 23.40 38.54
CA ARG A 402 -5.22 22.77 39.85
C ARG A 402 -3.92 22.78 40.63
N ASN A 403 -3.99 23.05 41.94
CA ASN A 403 -2.86 22.83 42.84
C ASN A 403 -2.52 21.33 42.86
N SER A 404 -1.23 21.00 42.90
CA SER A 404 -0.73 19.63 42.83
C SER A 404 0.43 19.45 43.82
N TRP A 405 1.08 18.29 43.74
CA TRP A 405 2.05 17.77 44.70
C TRP A 405 3.03 18.80 45.26
N ILE A 406 3.30 18.69 46.56
CA ILE A 406 4.45 19.34 47.19
C ILE A 406 5.64 18.41 46.99
N SER A 407 6.70 18.89 46.33
CA SER A 407 7.91 18.09 46.15
C SER A 407 8.72 17.97 47.44
N ASN A 408 9.56 16.94 47.54
CA ASN A 408 10.41 16.66 48.71
C ASN A 408 11.47 17.76 49.01
N LYS A 409 11.50 18.85 48.23
CA LYS A 409 12.26 20.09 48.50
C LYS A 409 11.32 21.31 48.62
N GLY A 410 10.18 21.15 49.29
CA GLY A 410 9.17 22.20 49.60
C GLY A 410 8.40 22.80 48.41
N ALA A 411 8.92 22.71 47.18
CA ALA A 411 8.35 23.41 46.03
C ALA A 411 6.93 22.90 45.69
N LYS A 412 5.93 23.79 45.84
CA LYS A 412 4.53 23.58 45.49
C LYS A 412 4.35 23.57 43.96
N SER A 413 3.69 22.55 43.42
CA SER A 413 3.43 22.41 41.98
C SER A 413 1.98 22.71 41.59
N VAL A 414 1.77 23.04 40.32
CA VAL A 414 0.46 23.22 39.69
C VAL A 414 0.36 22.32 38.48
N LYS A 415 -0.80 21.67 38.33
CA LYS A 415 -1.17 20.91 37.14
C LYS A 415 -2.10 21.76 36.29
N ILE A 416 -1.74 21.93 35.02
CA ILE A 416 -2.51 22.70 34.04
C ILE A 416 -3.06 21.71 33.00
N ILE A 417 -4.34 21.83 32.64
CA ILE A 417 -5.08 20.84 31.85
C ILE A 417 -5.89 21.57 30.77
N LEU A 418 -5.59 21.30 29.51
CA LEU A 418 -6.43 21.70 28.38
C LEU A 418 -7.55 20.66 28.21
N ARG A 419 -8.82 21.08 28.27
CA ARG A 419 -10.00 20.24 27.97
C ARG A 419 -10.49 20.53 26.55
N ILE A 420 -10.28 19.59 25.63
CA ILE A 420 -10.78 19.68 24.26
C ILE A 420 -12.30 19.39 24.26
N SER A 421 -13.05 20.02 23.35
CA SER A 421 -14.49 19.80 23.23
C SER A 421 -14.82 18.35 22.83
N SER A 422 -15.86 17.81 23.46
CA SER A 422 -16.42 16.47 23.20
C SER A 422 -17.63 16.50 22.27
N LYS A 423 -17.87 17.62 21.56
CA LYS A 423 -18.82 17.66 20.43
C LYS A 423 -18.33 16.72 19.33
N GLU A 424 -19.24 16.03 18.66
CA GLU A 424 -18.92 14.84 17.87
C GLU A 424 -18.03 15.16 16.65
N GLN A 425 -18.35 16.21 15.89
CA GLN A 425 -17.47 16.72 14.82
C GLN A 425 -16.10 17.17 15.34
N ASN A 426 -16.02 17.70 16.56
CA ASN A 426 -14.77 18.15 17.17
C ASN A 426 -13.84 16.97 17.53
N LEU A 427 -14.43 15.83 17.85
CA LEU A 427 -13.73 14.57 18.12
C LEU A 427 -13.32 13.85 16.82
N ILE A 428 -14.17 13.89 15.79
CA ILE A 428 -13.81 13.48 14.42
C ILE A 428 -12.59 14.29 13.97
N ASN A 429 -12.68 15.62 13.95
CA ASN A 429 -11.59 16.51 13.53
C ASN A 429 -10.29 16.25 14.33
N LEU A 430 -10.37 16.02 15.64
CA LEU A 430 -9.20 15.69 16.47
C LEU A 430 -8.56 14.35 16.08
N TRP A 431 -9.35 13.30 15.88
CA TRP A 431 -8.82 11.94 15.75
C TRP A 431 -8.62 11.48 14.30
N SER A 432 -9.39 11.98 13.33
CA SER A 432 -9.19 11.69 11.90
C SER A 432 -8.09 12.57 11.30
N LYS A 433 -8.02 13.86 11.67
CA LYS A 433 -7.02 14.78 11.11
C LYS A 433 -5.67 14.74 11.85
N ILE A 434 -5.68 14.74 13.19
CA ILE A 434 -4.43 14.78 13.98
C ILE A 434 -4.03 13.37 14.44
N GLY A 435 -4.90 12.70 15.20
CA GLY A 435 -4.66 11.35 15.72
C GLY A 435 -3.51 11.30 16.74
N TYR A 436 -2.76 10.19 16.72
CA TYR A 436 -1.65 9.90 17.65
C TYR A 436 -0.48 9.29 16.88
N GLU A 437 0.75 9.64 17.27
CA GLU A 437 2.00 9.02 16.81
C GLU A 437 2.73 8.40 18.01
N TYR A 438 3.49 7.32 17.80
CA TYR A 438 4.19 6.58 18.87
C TYR A 438 3.28 6.20 20.06
N ASN A 439 2.02 5.87 19.79
CA ASN A 439 1.12 5.28 20.77
C ASN A 439 0.08 4.40 20.09
N LYS A 440 0.48 3.19 19.69
CA LYS A 440 -0.33 2.32 18.84
C LYS A 440 -1.70 1.97 19.43
N LYS A 441 -1.77 1.81 20.76
CA LYS A 441 -3.04 1.56 21.47
C LYS A 441 -3.99 2.75 21.43
N ARG A 442 -3.47 3.99 21.51
CA ARG A 442 -4.30 5.20 21.36
C ARG A 442 -4.72 5.42 19.91
N SER A 443 -3.85 5.19 18.92
CA SER A 443 -4.21 5.36 17.50
C SER A 443 -5.26 4.36 17.00
N THR A 444 -5.19 3.08 17.40
CA THR A 444 -6.24 2.08 17.15
C THR A 444 -7.59 2.50 17.74
N LEU A 445 -7.61 2.91 19.02
CA LEU A 445 -8.85 3.39 19.66
C LEU A 445 -9.38 4.68 19.02
N ALA A 446 -8.49 5.54 18.50
CA ALA A 446 -8.87 6.77 17.81
C ALA A 446 -9.54 6.50 16.47
N ALA A 447 -8.98 5.60 15.66
CA ALA A 447 -9.59 5.16 14.40
C ALA A 447 -11.00 4.56 14.63
N GLN A 448 -11.13 3.69 15.63
CA GLN A 448 -12.42 3.11 16.04
C GLN A 448 -13.41 4.19 16.50
N ALA A 449 -12.95 5.17 17.29
CA ALA A 449 -13.79 6.28 17.77
C ALA A 449 -14.25 7.21 16.64
N VAL A 450 -13.38 7.52 15.67
CA VAL A 450 -13.75 8.27 14.46
C VAL A 450 -14.86 7.53 13.72
N GLN A 451 -14.66 6.25 13.38
CA GLN A 451 -15.62 5.49 12.59
C GLN A 451 -16.99 5.38 13.28
N TYR A 452 -16.99 5.19 14.61
CA TYR A 452 -18.21 5.23 15.41
C TYR A 452 -18.95 6.57 15.33
N LEU A 453 -18.22 7.69 15.45
CA LEU A 453 -18.81 9.03 15.40
C LEU A 453 -19.36 9.37 14.01
N HIS A 454 -18.76 8.88 12.93
CA HIS A 454 -19.33 9.00 11.59
C HIS A 454 -20.60 8.15 11.43
N LEU A 455 -20.60 6.87 11.83
CA LEU A 455 -21.82 6.04 11.83
C LEU A 455 -22.96 6.73 12.58
N LYS A 456 -22.66 7.23 13.78
CA LYS A 456 -23.60 7.93 14.65
C LYS A 456 -24.15 9.21 14.01
N ASN A 457 -23.29 10.03 13.39
CA ASN A 457 -23.72 11.23 12.66
C ASN A 457 -24.71 10.88 11.53
N ASN A 458 -24.39 9.87 10.73
CA ASN A 458 -25.21 9.44 9.59
C ASN A 458 -26.56 8.86 10.03
N LEU A 459 -26.60 8.09 11.13
CA LEU A 459 -27.84 7.57 11.70
C LEU A 459 -28.74 8.73 12.19
N LEU A 460 -28.17 9.73 12.86
CA LEU A 460 -28.90 10.92 13.31
C LEU A 460 -29.39 11.82 12.15
N GLU A 461 -28.67 11.84 11.02
CA GLU A 461 -29.12 12.56 9.82
C GLU A 461 -30.27 11.83 9.12
N LYS A 462 -30.22 10.50 9.05
CA LYS A 462 -31.34 9.68 8.56
C LYS A 462 -32.57 9.81 9.48
N GLU A 463 -32.38 9.77 10.80
CA GLU A 463 -33.46 10.00 11.78
C GLU A 463 -34.06 11.41 11.63
N ALA A 464 -33.23 12.44 11.41
CA ALA A 464 -33.69 13.81 11.17
C ALA A 464 -34.55 13.95 9.90
N ILE A 465 -34.13 13.31 8.80
CA ILE A 465 -34.89 13.25 7.53
C ILE A 465 -36.22 12.51 7.73
N ILE A 466 -36.18 11.30 8.29
CA ILE A 466 -37.37 10.44 8.48
C ILE A 466 -38.41 11.10 9.40
N THR A 467 -37.96 11.80 10.46
CA THR A 467 -38.87 12.40 11.45
C THR A 467 -39.21 13.87 11.19
N ASN A 468 -38.65 14.47 10.14
CA ASN A 468 -38.66 15.91 9.85
C ASN A 468 -38.31 16.79 11.08
N LYS A 469 -37.38 16.32 11.92
CA LYS A 469 -36.94 17.02 13.14
C LYS A 469 -35.49 17.49 12.96
N PRO A 470 -35.15 18.74 13.29
CA PRO A 470 -33.79 19.22 13.18
C PRO A 470 -32.85 18.41 14.08
N LYS A 471 -31.72 17.95 13.54
CA LYS A 471 -30.72 17.08 14.21
C LYS A 471 -30.36 17.53 15.64
N ALA A 472 -30.38 18.84 15.92
CA ALA A 472 -30.14 19.42 17.23
C ALA A 472 -31.18 19.06 18.33
N ARG A 473 -32.38 18.60 17.96
CA ARG A 473 -33.41 18.10 18.89
C ARG A 473 -33.34 16.58 19.12
N LEU A 474 -32.50 15.84 18.37
CA LEU A 474 -32.36 14.38 18.47
C LEU A 474 -31.25 14.00 19.47
N PHE A 475 -31.57 14.01 20.76
CA PHE A 475 -30.61 13.68 21.83
C PHE A 475 -30.37 12.18 21.96
N VAL A 476 -29.09 11.76 22.07
CA VAL A 476 -28.67 10.35 22.17
C VAL A 476 -28.54 9.92 23.64
N THR A 477 -29.65 9.96 24.37
CA THR A 477 -29.72 9.51 25.78
C THR A 477 -30.51 8.21 25.96
N ASN A 478 -31.29 7.77 24.97
CA ASN A 478 -31.77 6.39 24.87
C ASN A 478 -32.11 6.03 23.42
N PHE A 479 -31.52 4.95 22.91
CA PHE A 479 -31.82 4.38 21.57
C PHE A 479 -32.78 3.19 21.62
N LEU A 480 -33.11 2.68 22.82
CA LEU A 480 -33.96 1.51 23.06
C LEU A 480 -35.41 1.63 22.55
N SER A 481 -35.86 2.83 22.18
CA SER A 481 -37.22 3.13 21.74
C SER A 481 -37.28 3.78 20.34
N ARG A 482 -36.29 3.51 19.46
CA ARG A 482 -36.18 4.15 18.14
C ARG A 482 -35.99 3.16 17.00
N ALA A 483 -36.54 3.51 15.84
CA ALA A 483 -36.47 2.71 14.61
C ALA A 483 -35.05 2.51 14.04
N THR A 484 -34.05 3.29 14.47
CA THR A 484 -32.65 3.19 14.03
C THR A 484 -31.69 3.14 15.22
N ALA A 485 -31.48 1.96 15.79
CA ALA A 485 -30.59 1.79 16.94
C ALA A 485 -29.10 1.98 16.56
N CYS A 486 -28.42 2.94 17.17
CA CYS A 486 -26.96 2.98 17.21
C CYS A 486 -26.46 2.10 18.37
N LEU A 487 -25.47 1.24 18.14
CA LEU A 487 -24.85 0.43 19.19
C LEU A 487 -24.07 1.29 20.21
N PRO A 488 -23.90 0.82 21.46
CA PRO A 488 -22.82 1.24 22.35
C PRO A 488 -21.44 1.13 21.69
N PHE A 489 -20.51 2.03 22.04
CA PHE A 489 -19.15 1.98 21.46
C PHE A 489 -18.42 0.62 21.65
N PRO A 490 -18.48 -0.06 22.83
CA PRO A 490 -17.82 -1.36 23.00
C PRO A 490 -18.35 -2.44 22.06
N GLU A 491 -19.67 -2.47 21.84
CA GLU A 491 -20.34 -3.40 20.93
C GLU A 491 -20.03 -3.09 19.46
N PHE A 492 -20.07 -1.82 19.06
CA PHE A 492 -19.58 -1.40 17.75
C PHE A 492 -18.13 -1.86 17.51
N VAL A 493 -17.23 -1.68 18.47
CA VAL A 493 -15.87 -2.18 18.35
C VAL A 493 -15.84 -3.71 18.26
N ALA A 494 -16.71 -4.44 18.95
CA ALA A 494 -16.80 -5.89 18.81
C ALA A 494 -17.24 -6.33 17.40
N THR A 495 -18.25 -5.68 16.83
CA THR A 495 -18.88 -6.01 15.52
C THR A 495 -18.02 -5.62 14.30
N TYR A 496 -17.26 -4.52 14.41
CA TYR A 496 -16.60 -3.88 13.24
C TYR A 496 -15.06 -3.94 13.27
N LYS A 497 -14.41 -4.27 14.39
CA LYS A 497 -12.93 -4.46 14.42
C LYS A 497 -12.46 -5.54 13.44
N LEU A 498 -11.21 -5.41 13.00
CA LEU A 498 -10.41 -6.56 12.58
C LEU A 498 -9.96 -7.36 13.82
N ASN A 499 -9.69 -8.65 13.64
CA ASN A 499 -9.01 -9.49 14.61
C ASN A 499 -7.68 -9.97 13.99
N PRO A 500 -6.51 -9.71 14.61
CA PRO A 500 -6.30 -8.85 15.78
C PRO A 500 -6.67 -7.37 15.53
N PRO A 501 -6.95 -6.57 16.59
CA PRO A 501 -7.38 -5.18 16.46
C PRO A 501 -6.35 -4.28 15.77
N SER A 502 -6.80 -3.56 14.74
CA SER A 502 -5.98 -2.66 13.93
C SER A 502 -6.48 -1.20 13.96
N GLN A 503 -5.72 -0.30 13.36
CA GLN A 503 -6.20 1.02 12.93
C GLN A 503 -7.16 0.91 11.75
N ILE A 504 -7.15 -0.22 11.04
CA ILE A 504 -8.16 -0.60 10.04
C ILE A 504 -9.40 -1.16 10.76
N ILE A 505 -10.57 -0.86 10.20
CA ILE A 505 -11.88 -1.30 10.68
C ILE A 505 -12.76 -1.71 9.50
N TRP A 506 -13.72 -2.60 9.70
CA TRP A 506 -14.75 -2.87 8.70
C TRP A 506 -15.82 -1.77 8.69
N ASP A 507 -16.25 -1.39 7.50
CA ASP A 507 -17.47 -0.59 7.27
C ASP A 507 -18.37 -1.34 6.28
N ILE A 508 -19.66 -1.04 6.28
CA ILE A 508 -20.66 -1.64 5.41
C ILE A 508 -20.91 -0.73 4.21
N VAL A 509 -20.91 -1.27 3.00
CA VAL A 509 -21.30 -0.53 1.80
C VAL A 509 -22.80 -0.26 1.82
N GLU A 510 -23.18 1.01 1.64
CA GLU A 510 -24.58 1.46 1.67
C GLU A 510 -25.10 1.85 0.30
N LYS A 511 -24.25 2.43 -0.56
CA LYS A 511 -24.56 2.72 -1.96
C LYS A 511 -23.42 2.31 -2.89
N LYS A 512 -23.79 2.01 -4.14
CA LYS A 512 -22.89 1.80 -5.28
C LYS A 512 -23.58 2.41 -6.50
N GLU A 513 -23.05 3.52 -7.00
CA GLU A 513 -23.71 4.38 -8.00
C GLU A 513 -22.81 4.56 -9.23
N GLU A 514 -23.31 4.25 -10.44
CA GLU A 514 -22.54 4.38 -11.69
C GLU A 514 -22.45 5.85 -12.13
N ILE A 515 -21.23 6.37 -12.24
CA ILE A 515 -20.96 7.74 -12.72
C ILE A 515 -20.99 7.74 -14.25
N LYS A 516 -22.20 7.88 -14.80
CA LYS A 516 -22.42 8.10 -16.23
C LYS A 516 -21.63 9.34 -16.70
N ASN A 517 -20.99 9.23 -17.87
CA ASN A 517 -20.24 10.31 -18.52
C ASN A 517 -19.09 10.92 -17.68
N PHE A 518 -18.32 10.11 -16.95
CA PHE A 518 -17.11 10.57 -16.24
C PHE A 518 -16.10 11.24 -17.20
N LYS A 519 -15.97 12.57 -17.12
CA LYS A 519 -14.99 13.37 -17.89
C LYS A 519 -13.72 13.56 -17.06
N GLY A 520 -12.73 12.70 -17.26
CA GLY A 520 -11.46 12.80 -16.54
C GLY A 520 -10.41 11.76 -16.96
N TYR A 521 -9.34 11.70 -16.17
CA TYR A 521 -8.34 10.64 -16.25
C TYR A 521 -8.46 9.70 -15.05
N VAL A 522 -8.01 8.48 -15.29
CA VAL A 522 -7.82 7.41 -14.32
C VAL A 522 -6.30 7.29 -14.02
N TYR A 523 -5.88 6.75 -12.87
CA TYR A 523 -4.51 6.75 -12.32
C TYR A 523 -4.29 5.44 -11.48
N ASP A 524 -3.19 5.24 -10.74
CA ASP A 524 -2.95 4.13 -9.76
C ASP A 524 -1.50 4.23 -9.21
N PHE A 525 -1.14 3.37 -8.25
CA PHE A 525 0.26 2.98 -8.05
C PHE A 525 0.47 1.48 -7.97
N LYS A 526 1.51 1.00 -8.67
CA LYS A 526 2.23 -0.21 -8.25
C LYS A 526 3.02 0.13 -6.99
N VAL A 527 3.01 -0.76 -6.00
CA VAL A 527 3.71 -0.59 -4.71
C VAL A 527 4.80 -1.63 -4.47
N GLU A 528 5.73 -1.34 -3.55
CA GLU A 528 6.80 -2.24 -3.09
C GLU A 528 6.33 -3.31 -2.09
N HIS A 529 5.13 -3.17 -1.51
CA HIS A 529 4.63 -4.09 -0.49
C HIS A 529 4.11 -5.40 -1.10
N GLU A 530 4.35 -6.53 -0.43
CA GLU A 530 3.96 -7.87 -0.88
C GLU A 530 2.44 -8.03 -1.09
N ASP A 531 1.62 -7.48 -0.19
CA ASP A 531 0.16 -7.47 -0.32
C ASP A 531 -0.39 -6.58 -1.47
N HIS A 532 0.48 -5.97 -2.28
CA HIS A 532 0.16 -5.13 -3.45
C HIS A 532 -1.03 -4.17 -3.26
N ASN A 533 -1.04 -3.46 -2.12
CA ASN A 533 -2.09 -2.51 -1.76
C ASN A 533 -1.59 -1.17 -1.20
N PHE A 534 -2.48 -0.17 -1.20
CA PHE A 534 -2.30 1.14 -0.55
C PHE A 534 -3.64 1.72 -0.06
N ILE A 535 -3.58 2.86 0.64
CA ILE A 535 -4.76 3.55 1.19
C ILE A 535 -5.17 4.71 0.26
N ALA A 536 -6.38 4.63 -0.30
CA ALA A 536 -6.99 5.62 -1.19
C ALA A 536 -8.41 5.96 -0.73
N ASP A 537 -8.74 7.25 -0.54
CA ASP A 537 -10.03 7.73 -0.01
C ASP A 537 -10.50 7.02 1.28
N ASN A 538 -9.53 6.62 2.12
CA ASN A 538 -9.69 5.79 3.31
C ASN A 538 -10.01 4.30 3.08
N PHE A 539 -10.11 3.79 1.85
CA PHE A 539 -10.23 2.36 1.54
C PHE A 539 -8.85 1.73 1.33
N ILE A 540 -8.73 0.41 1.52
CA ILE A 540 -7.54 -0.37 1.12
C ILE A 540 -7.75 -0.91 -0.29
N VAL A 541 -6.84 -0.60 -1.23
CA VAL A 541 -7.00 -0.90 -2.68
C VAL A 541 -5.75 -1.52 -3.32
N GLY A 542 -5.83 -2.24 -4.44
CA GLY A 542 -4.66 -2.96 -5.01
C GLY A 542 -4.59 -3.20 -6.54
N ASN A 543 -3.53 -3.91 -6.98
CA ASN A 543 -3.17 -4.15 -8.41
C ASN A 543 -3.53 -5.59 -8.90
N CYS A 544 -3.31 -5.94 -10.19
CA CYS A 544 -4.04 -7.06 -10.83
C CYS A 544 -3.37 -7.74 -12.07
N GLY A 545 -3.63 -9.05 -12.31
CA GLY A 545 -2.89 -9.95 -13.25
C GLY A 545 -3.73 -10.95 -14.09
N SER A 546 -3.98 -12.19 -13.62
CA SER A 546 -4.89 -13.20 -14.23
C SER A 546 -6.37 -12.82 -14.01
N ARG A 547 -6.68 -11.66 -14.56
CA ARG A 547 -6.95 -10.46 -13.76
C ARG A 547 -7.10 -10.71 -12.24
N GLY A 548 -8.28 -10.61 -11.66
CA GLY A 548 -8.54 -10.87 -10.24
C GLY A 548 -9.03 -12.29 -9.98
N LEU A 549 -9.68 -12.90 -10.99
CA LEU A 549 -10.33 -14.20 -10.92
C LEU A 549 -9.32 -15.33 -10.67
N GLY A 550 -8.27 -15.44 -11.50
CA GLY A 550 -7.28 -16.52 -11.38
C GLY A 550 -6.44 -16.42 -10.10
N HIS A 551 -6.07 -15.21 -9.68
CA HIS A 551 -5.46 -14.98 -8.38
C HIS A 551 -6.37 -15.49 -7.24
N GLN A 552 -7.67 -15.27 -7.34
CA GLN A 552 -8.61 -15.67 -6.30
C GLN A 552 -8.94 -17.15 -6.31
N VAL A 553 -9.02 -17.79 -7.48
CA VAL A 553 -9.08 -19.27 -7.58
C VAL A 553 -7.86 -19.87 -6.86
N CYS A 554 -6.64 -19.44 -7.19
CA CYS A 554 -5.43 -19.90 -6.49
C CYS A 554 -5.50 -19.66 -4.97
N THR A 555 -5.95 -18.47 -4.54
CA THR A 555 -6.11 -18.12 -3.12
C THR A 555 -7.15 -18.98 -2.40
N ASP A 556 -8.29 -19.26 -3.04
CA ASP A 556 -9.39 -20.03 -2.47
C ASP A 556 -9.01 -21.52 -2.33
N TYR A 557 -8.28 -22.09 -3.29
CA TYR A 557 -7.85 -23.49 -3.23
C TYR A 557 -6.61 -23.71 -2.37
N LEU A 558 -5.68 -22.75 -2.25
CA LEU A 558 -4.62 -22.83 -1.23
C LEU A 558 -5.21 -22.91 0.20
N ARG A 559 -6.33 -22.23 0.45
CA ARG A 559 -7.04 -22.28 1.75
C ARG A 559 -7.66 -23.66 2.04
N THR A 560 -8.04 -24.44 1.03
CA THR A 560 -8.57 -25.81 1.21
C THR A 560 -7.47 -26.87 1.21
N MET A 561 -6.44 -26.71 0.38
CA MET A 561 -5.32 -27.66 0.26
C MET A 561 -4.42 -27.68 1.51
N ILE A 562 -4.14 -26.53 2.14
CA ILE A 562 -3.28 -26.46 3.34
C ILE A 562 -3.77 -27.38 4.48
N PRO A 563 -5.05 -27.37 4.90
CA PRO A 563 -5.58 -28.34 5.87
C PRO A 563 -5.82 -29.73 5.26
N ALA A 564 -6.06 -29.85 3.94
CA ALA A 564 -6.22 -31.15 3.29
C ALA A 564 -4.93 -31.99 3.31
N MET A 565 -3.74 -31.38 3.19
CA MET A 565 -2.46 -32.09 3.32
C MET A 565 -2.38 -32.96 4.57
N GLN A 566 -2.88 -32.47 5.72
CA GLN A 566 -2.89 -33.23 6.97
C GLN A 566 -3.78 -34.48 6.89
N ARG A 567 -4.95 -34.38 6.24
CA ARG A 567 -5.85 -35.53 6.01
C ARG A 567 -5.26 -36.56 5.04
N TYR A 568 -4.44 -36.11 4.09
CA TYR A 568 -3.75 -36.97 3.13
C TYR A 568 -2.34 -37.40 3.55
N GLY A 569 -1.91 -37.10 4.78
CA GLY A 569 -0.58 -37.43 5.30
C GLY A 569 0.60 -36.71 4.61
N ILE A 570 0.31 -35.76 3.72
CA ILE A 570 1.30 -35.07 2.88
C ILE A 570 2.17 -34.15 3.74
N LYS A 571 3.48 -34.28 3.60
CA LYS A 571 4.51 -33.40 4.16
C LYS A 571 5.28 -32.74 3.02
N VAL A 572 5.53 -31.44 3.14
CA VAL A 572 6.22 -30.62 2.13
C VAL A 572 7.35 -29.80 2.78
N PRO A 573 8.45 -29.50 2.07
CA PRO A 573 9.61 -28.82 2.63
C PRO A 573 9.34 -27.34 2.97
N ASP A 574 8.42 -26.70 2.26
CA ASP A 574 7.85 -25.40 2.61
C ASP A 574 6.33 -25.43 2.43
N ARG A 575 5.61 -24.64 3.23
CA ARG A 575 4.14 -24.48 3.15
C ARG A 575 3.69 -23.85 1.82
N GLU A 576 4.56 -23.15 1.10
CA GLU A 576 4.26 -22.63 -0.24
C GLU A 576 4.11 -23.75 -1.31
N PHE A 577 4.55 -24.99 -1.03
CA PHE A 577 4.31 -26.17 -1.86
C PHE A 577 2.97 -26.89 -1.54
N ALA A 578 1.99 -26.20 -0.95
CA ALA A 578 0.72 -26.82 -0.54
C ALA A 578 -0.02 -27.51 -1.71
N CYS A 579 -0.28 -28.81 -1.57
CA CYS A 579 -0.85 -29.67 -2.61
C CYS A 579 -1.81 -30.72 -2.04
N VAL A 580 -2.45 -31.50 -2.92
CA VAL A 580 -3.35 -32.64 -2.61
C VAL A 580 -3.18 -33.70 -3.70
N PRO A 581 -3.61 -34.96 -3.49
CA PRO A 581 -3.65 -35.95 -4.57
C PRO A 581 -4.52 -35.44 -5.73
N PHE A 582 -4.08 -35.61 -6.97
CA PHE A 582 -4.79 -35.05 -8.14
C PHE A 582 -6.25 -35.52 -8.22
N ASN A 583 -6.50 -36.79 -7.92
CA ASN A 583 -7.84 -37.39 -7.92
C ASN A 583 -8.63 -37.16 -6.62
N SER A 584 -8.16 -36.29 -5.70
CA SER A 584 -8.97 -35.89 -4.53
C SER A 584 -10.10 -34.95 -4.95
N SER A 585 -11.12 -34.82 -4.10
CA SER A 585 -12.22 -33.88 -4.31
C SER A 585 -11.71 -32.44 -4.44
N GLU A 586 -10.73 -32.04 -3.63
CA GLU A 586 -10.09 -30.73 -3.71
C GLU A 586 -9.19 -30.59 -4.95
N GLY A 587 -8.50 -31.67 -5.36
CA GLY A 587 -7.64 -31.70 -6.54
C GLY A 587 -8.41 -31.48 -7.84
N GLN A 588 -9.43 -32.32 -8.10
CA GLN A 588 -10.28 -32.19 -9.29
C GLN A 588 -11.06 -30.87 -9.30
N ARG A 589 -11.58 -30.44 -8.15
CA ARG A 589 -12.32 -29.17 -8.06
C ARG A 589 -11.42 -27.95 -8.27
N TYR A 590 -10.15 -27.99 -7.80
CA TYR A 590 -9.18 -26.95 -8.14
C TYR A 590 -8.89 -26.94 -9.64
N PHE A 591 -8.67 -28.11 -10.23
CA PHE A 591 -8.31 -28.26 -11.64
C PHE A 591 -9.40 -27.68 -12.56
N ALA A 592 -10.67 -27.97 -12.29
CA ALA A 592 -11.80 -27.38 -13.03
C ALA A 592 -11.94 -25.87 -12.83
N ALA A 593 -11.75 -25.36 -11.60
CA ALA A 593 -11.80 -23.92 -11.31
C ALA A 593 -10.63 -23.14 -11.95
N MET A 594 -9.43 -23.75 -12.00
CA MET A 594 -8.24 -23.23 -12.66
C MET A 594 -8.47 -23.17 -14.18
N ALA A 595 -9.11 -24.18 -14.75
CA ALA A 595 -9.45 -24.21 -16.17
C ALA A 595 -10.45 -23.10 -16.55
N SER A 596 -11.49 -22.89 -15.75
CA SER A 596 -12.38 -21.72 -15.94
C SER A 596 -11.63 -20.37 -15.81
N ALA A 597 -10.56 -20.31 -15.02
CA ALA A 597 -9.72 -19.11 -14.95
C ALA A 597 -8.82 -18.92 -16.19
N ALA A 598 -8.40 -20.00 -16.84
CA ALA A 598 -7.74 -19.95 -18.14
C ALA A 598 -8.73 -19.48 -19.24
N ASN A 599 -9.95 -20.02 -19.27
CA ASN A 599 -11.03 -19.61 -20.19
C ASN A 599 -11.35 -18.11 -20.07
N TYR A 600 -11.46 -17.61 -18.83
CA TYR A 600 -11.56 -16.17 -18.57
C TYR A 600 -10.36 -15.38 -19.12
N ALA A 601 -9.13 -15.90 -18.99
CA ALA A 601 -7.93 -15.23 -19.46
C ALA A 601 -7.79 -15.20 -20.99
N TRP A 602 -8.24 -16.24 -21.71
CA TRP A 602 -8.36 -16.24 -23.18
C TRP A 602 -9.46 -15.29 -23.66
N ALA A 603 -10.64 -15.30 -23.04
CA ALA A 603 -11.73 -14.36 -23.35
C ALA A 603 -11.27 -12.89 -23.19
N ASN A 604 -10.50 -12.60 -22.14
CA ASN A 604 -9.84 -11.31 -21.96
C ASN A 604 -8.94 -10.95 -23.15
N ARG A 605 -8.03 -11.85 -23.55
CA ARG A 605 -7.09 -11.64 -24.67
C ARG A 605 -7.77 -11.49 -26.04
N GLN A 606 -8.95 -12.08 -26.26
CA GLN A 606 -9.70 -11.87 -27.49
C GLN A 606 -10.45 -10.53 -27.54
N MET A 607 -11.03 -10.05 -26.42
CA MET A 607 -11.58 -8.68 -26.36
C MET A 607 -10.47 -7.62 -26.55
N ILE A 608 -9.30 -7.87 -25.96
CA ILE A 608 -8.06 -7.11 -26.19
C ILE A 608 -7.72 -7.04 -27.69
N ALA A 609 -7.69 -8.19 -28.39
CA ALA A 609 -7.40 -8.25 -29.82
C ALA A 609 -8.46 -7.53 -30.68
N HIS A 610 -9.72 -7.53 -30.27
CA HIS A 610 -10.79 -6.77 -30.93
C HIS A 610 -10.57 -5.25 -30.85
N PHE A 611 -10.14 -4.73 -29.70
CA PHE A 611 -9.80 -3.30 -29.57
C PHE A 611 -8.55 -2.92 -30.37
N VAL A 612 -7.55 -3.81 -30.43
CA VAL A 612 -6.37 -3.66 -31.30
C VAL A 612 -6.77 -3.56 -32.78
N ARG A 613 -7.65 -4.44 -33.27
CA ARG A 613 -8.19 -4.38 -34.64
C ARG A 613 -8.89 -3.05 -34.94
N LYS A 614 -9.76 -2.59 -34.04
CA LYS A 614 -10.44 -1.29 -34.19
C LYS A 614 -9.45 -0.12 -34.26
N ALA A 615 -8.41 -0.13 -33.42
CA ALA A 615 -7.36 0.89 -33.48
C ALA A 615 -6.59 0.86 -34.81
N TRP A 616 -6.19 -0.33 -35.28
CA TRP A 616 -5.49 -0.54 -36.55
C TRP A 616 -6.28 0.01 -37.75
N SER A 617 -7.55 -0.41 -37.91
CA SER A 617 -8.44 0.09 -38.96
C SER A 617 -8.69 1.60 -38.86
N SER A 618 -8.81 2.16 -37.65
CA SER A 618 -9.03 3.61 -37.47
C SER A 618 -7.84 4.49 -37.84
N VAL A 619 -6.63 3.92 -37.94
CA VAL A 619 -5.39 4.66 -38.28
C VAL A 619 -5.00 4.47 -39.74
N LEU A 620 -5.23 3.29 -40.33
CA LEU A 620 -4.82 2.95 -41.69
C LEU A 620 -5.96 3.05 -42.73
N GLY A 621 -7.23 3.14 -42.29
CA GLY A 621 -8.39 3.22 -43.18
C GLY A 621 -8.46 2.02 -44.13
N GLU A 622 -8.68 2.27 -45.41
CA GLU A 622 -8.72 1.25 -46.47
C GLU A 622 -7.38 0.50 -46.66
N LYS A 623 -6.26 1.07 -46.17
CA LYS A 623 -4.94 0.42 -46.18
C LYS A 623 -4.73 -0.53 -44.99
N ALA A 624 -5.74 -0.73 -44.14
CA ALA A 624 -5.68 -1.62 -42.99
C ALA A 624 -5.80 -3.10 -43.40
N SER A 625 -4.68 -3.83 -43.42
CA SER A 625 -4.70 -5.29 -43.53
C SER A 625 -5.42 -5.94 -42.34
N SER A 626 -6.01 -7.12 -42.56
CA SER A 626 -6.74 -7.86 -41.53
C SER A 626 -5.80 -8.50 -40.50
N LEU A 627 -5.89 -8.05 -39.25
CA LEU A 627 -5.08 -8.63 -38.15
C LEU A 627 -5.64 -9.99 -37.71
N THR A 628 -5.08 -11.07 -38.25
CA THR A 628 -5.28 -12.44 -37.79
C THR A 628 -4.42 -12.74 -36.54
N PRO A 629 -4.87 -13.58 -35.59
CA PRO A 629 -4.01 -13.99 -34.48
C PRO A 629 -3.01 -15.04 -34.98
N LEU A 630 -1.73 -14.89 -34.66
CA LEU A 630 -0.73 -15.94 -34.89
C LEU A 630 -1.01 -17.14 -33.98
N TYR A 631 -0.90 -16.93 -32.67
CA TYR A 631 -1.24 -17.90 -31.64
C TYR A 631 -1.52 -17.20 -30.30
N ASP A 632 -2.15 -17.91 -29.37
CA ASP A 632 -2.36 -17.47 -27.98
C ASP A 632 -2.06 -18.66 -27.06
N VAL A 633 -1.05 -18.54 -26.21
CA VAL A 633 -0.52 -19.64 -25.37
C VAL A 633 -0.37 -19.23 -23.91
N ALA A 634 -0.68 -20.14 -23.00
CA ALA A 634 -0.54 -19.96 -21.57
C ALA A 634 0.86 -20.32 -21.07
N HIS A 635 1.31 -19.59 -20.04
CA HIS A 635 2.61 -19.81 -19.37
C HIS A 635 2.49 -20.02 -17.85
N ASN A 636 1.25 -20.10 -17.35
CA ASN A 636 0.88 -20.36 -15.95
C ASN A 636 -0.42 -21.18 -15.96
N ILE A 637 -0.32 -22.50 -16.10
CA ILE A 637 -1.46 -23.41 -16.33
C ILE A 637 -1.15 -24.83 -15.86
N ILE A 638 -2.18 -25.65 -15.67
CA ILE A 638 -2.05 -27.10 -15.46
C ILE A 638 -2.90 -27.79 -16.53
N LYS A 639 -2.44 -28.89 -17.12
CA LYS A 639 -3.19 -29.68 -18.11
C LYS A 639 -3.05 -31.18 -17.89
N LYS A 640 -4.07 -31.96 -18.25
CA LYS A 640 -3.94 -33.42 -18.42
C LYS A 640 -3.38 -33.66 -19.82
N GLU A 641 -2.22 -34.29 -19.90
CA GLU A 641 -1.52 -34.57 -21.15
C GLU A 641 -0.95 -36.00 -21.06
N LYS A 642 -0.87 -36.70 -22.19
CA LYS A 642 -0.45 -38.12 -22.26
C LYS A 642 1.00 -38.24 -22.74
N TYR A 643 1.76 -39.11 -22.11
CA TYR A 643 3.17 -39.38 -22.44
C TYR A 643 3.49 -40.87 -22.26
N ILE A 644 4.56 -41.34 -22.92
CA ILE A 644 5.14 -42.65 -22.61
C ILE A 644 6.11 -42.48 -21.44
N ILE A 645 5.78 -43.07 -20.29
CA ILE A 645 6.62 -43.07 -19.08
C ILE A 645 6.88 -44.53 -18.70
N ASP A 646 8.15 -44.90 -18.51
CA ASP A 646 8.57 -46.29 -18.24
C ASP A 646 7.96 -47.33 -19.20
N GLY A 647 7.85 -46.96 -20.49
CA GLY A 647 7.28 -47.78 -21.55
C GLY A 647 5.75 -47.86 -21.59
N LYS A 648 5.03 -47.04 -20.80
CA LYS A 648 3.56 -47.08 -20.68
C LYS A 648 2.92 -45.72 -20.96
N GLU A 649 1.83 -45.71 -21.73
CA GLU A 649 1.02 -44.51 -21.87
C GLU A 649 0.45 -44.11 -20.49
N THR A 650 0.80 -42.91 -20.04
CA THR A 650 0.46 -42.38 -18.73
C THR A 650 -0.12 -40.98 -18.91
N GLU A 651 -1.35 -40.76 -18.43
CA GLU A 651 -1.93 -39.42 -18.34
C GLU A 651 -1.39 -38.71 -17.09
N VAL A 652 -0.80 -37.53 -17.25
CA VAL A 652 -0.20 -36.75 -16.16
C VAL A 652 -0.71 -35.30 -16.14
N ALA A 653 -0.80 -34.73 -14.94
CA ALA A 653 -1.16 -33.34 -14.73
C ALA A 653 0.09 -32.43 -14.85
N VAL A 654 0.47 -32.02 -16.06
CA VAL A 654 1.66 -31.18 -16.30
C VAL A 654 1.43 -29.78 -15.73
N HIS A 655 2.25 -29.38 -14.74
CA HIS A 655 2.19 -28.08 -14.09
C HIS A 655 3.22 -27.11 -14.70
N ARG A 656 2.76 -26.09 -15.45
CA ARG A 656 3.64 -25.09 -16.07
C ARG A 656 3.49 -23.74 -15.36
N LYS A 657 4.59 -23.22 -14.78
CA LYS A 657 4.64 -21.91 -14.07
C LYS A 657 5.88 -21.12 -14.51
N GLY A 658 5.71 -20.17 -15.42
CA GLY A 658 6.83 -19.55 -16.14
C GLY A 658 7.45 -20.48 -17.20
N ALA A 659 6.65 -21.37 -17.78
CA ALA A 659 7.02 -22.28 -18.85
C ALA A 659 5.83 -22.43 -19.81
N THR A 660 6.10 -22.71 -21.08
CA THR A 660 5.10 -22.69 -22.17
C THR A 660 5.05 -24.05 -22.85
N ARG A 661 3.88 -24.49 -23.32
CA ARG A 661 3.73 -25.75 -24.07
C ARG A 661 4.25 -25.61 -25.50
N ALA A 662 4.89 -26.66 -26.02
CA ALA A 662 5.58 -26.69 -27.30
C ALA A 662 5.45 -28.07 -27.99
N PHE A 663 4.23 -28.47 -28.36
CA PHE A 663 3.99 -29.76 -29.00
C PHE A 663 4.62 -29.89 -30.41
N PRO A 664 5.08 -31.10 -30.81
CA PRO A 664 5.72 -31.37 -32.09
C PRO A 664 4.74 -31.45 -33.27
N ALA A 665 5.28 -31.37 -34.49
CA ALA A 665 4.56 -31.75 -35.71
C ALA A 665 3.87 -33.13 -35.57
N GLY A 666 2.64 -33.21 -36.06
CA GLY A 666 1.75 -34.36 -35.98
C GLY A 666 0.91 -34.47 -34.69
N HIS A 667 1.17 -33.66 -33.66
CA HIS A 667 0.46 -33.81 -32.39
C HIS A 667 -1.02 -33.34 -32.47
N PRO A 668 -2.01 -34.15 -32.04
CA PRO A 668 -3.43 -33.94 -32.36
C PRO A 668 -4.08 -32.72 -31.67
N GLU A 669 -3.51 -32.22 -30.59
CA GLU A 669 -3.97 -30.97 -29.93
C GLU A 669 -3.56 -29.67 -30.68
N ILE A 670 -2.80 -29.77 -31.77
CA ILE A 670 -2.37 -28.60 -32.55
C ILE A 670 -3.46 -28.26 -33.58
N PRO A 671 -3.90 -26.99 -33.70
CA PRO A 671 -4.83 -26.57 -34.75
C PRO A 671 -4.32 -26.91 -36.14
N GLU A 672 -5.22 -27.33 -37.04
CA GLU A 672 -4.88 -27.92 -38.35
C GLU A 672 -3.82 -27.12 -39.15
N LYS A 673 -3.93 -25.78 -39.15
CA LYS A 673 -2.99 -24.83 -39.79
C LYS A 673 -1.51 -25.05 -39.40
N TYR A 674 -1.24 -25.57 -38.21
CA TYR A 674 0.11 -25.76 -37.65
C TYR A 674 0.46 -27.22 -37.41
N LYS A 675 -0.43 -28.15 -37.73
CA LYS A 675 -0.36 -29.56 -37.38
C LYS A 675 0.82 -30.27 -38.06
N GLU A 676 1.07 -29.96 -39.33
CA GLU A 676 2.22 -30.49 -40.09
C GLU A 676 3.56 -29.91 -39.63
N THR A 677 3.57 -28.71 -39.04
CA THR A 677 4.80 -27.98 -38.70
C THR A 677 5.18 -27.98 -37.22
N GLY A 678 4.22 -28.21 -36.31
CA GLY A 678 4.38 -28.13 -34.86
C GLY A 678 3.79 -26.86 -34.24
N GLN A 679 3.60 -26.87 -32.92
CA GLN A 679 2.86 -25.82 -32.21
C GLN A 679 3.66 -24.52 -32.17
N PRO A 680 3.07 -23.35 -32.52
CA PRO A 680 3.71 -22.07 -32.29
C PRO A 680 3.96 -21.82 -30.80
N VAL A 681 5.12 -21.24 -30.49
CA VAL A 681 5.52 -20.83 -29.15
C VAL A 681 5.94 -19.36 -29.22
N ILE A 682 5.31 -18.51 -28.42
CA ILE A 682 5.58 -17.07 -28.39
C ILE A 682 6.45 -16.75 -27.17
N ILE A 683 7.67 -16.27 -27.42
CA ILE A 683 8.67 -15.92 -26.40
C ILE A 683 8.82 -14.40 -26.36
N PRO A 684 8.04 -13.69 -25.52
CA PRO A 684 8.27 -12.27 -25.27
C PRO A 684 9.62 -12.07 -24.54
N GLY A 685 10.47 -11.20 -25.08
CA GLY A 685 11.69 -10.80 -24.38
C GLY A 685 11.40 -9.69 -23.36
N SER A 686 11.80 -8.48 -23.74
CA SER A 686 11.56 -7.24 -23.03
C SER A 686 11.32 -6.12 -24.06
N MET A 687 10.83 -4.98 -23.60
CA MET A 687 10.53 -3.75 -24.37
C MET A 687 11.63 -3.19 -25.30
N GLY A 688 12.81 -3.80 -25.36
CA GLY A 688 13.95 -3.38 -26.16
C GLY A 688 14.96 -4.48 -26.49
N THR A 689 14.54 -5.73 -26.37
CA THR A 689 15.24 -6.91 -26.93
C THR A 689 14.38 -7.47 -28.05
N ALA A 690 14.81 -8.57 -28.68
CA ALA A 690 13.90 -9.32 -29.53
C ALA A 690 12.73 -9.93 -28.71
N SER A 691 11.69 -10.31 -29.43
CA SER A 691 10.80 -11.43 -29.09
C SER A 691 11.00 -12.51 -30.16
N TYR A 692 10.74 -13.76 -29.83
CA TYR A 692 10.86 -14.87 -30.79
C TYR A 692 9.54 -15.61 -30.98
N VAL A 693 9.34 -16.11 -32.19
CA VAL A 693 8.43 -17.23 -32.44
C VAL A 693 9.29 -18.47 -32.65
N LEU A 694 9.02 -19.48 -31.82
CA LEU A 694 9.60 -20.82 -31.91
C LEU A 694 8.50 -21.82 -32.31
N VAL A 695 8.91 -23.05 -32.62
CA VAL A 695 8.04 -24.19 -32.88
C VAL A 695 8.41 -25.36 -31.95
N GLY A 696 7.40 -26.11 -31.51
CA GLY A 696 7.59 -27.32 -30.72
C GLY A 696 8.18 -28.48 -31.52
N THR A 697 8.91 -29.37 -30.84
CA THR A 697 9.74 -30.41 -31.46
C THR A 697 9.73 -31.72 -30.69
N LYS A 698 10.03 -32.84 -31.35
CA LYS A 698 9.86 -34.20 -30.80
C LYS A 698 10.85 -34.47 -29.66
N GLU A 699 12.05 -33.92 -29.78
CA GLU A 699 13.11 -33.95 -28.78
C GLU A 699 12.68 -33.25 -27.47
N GLY A 700 11.65 -32.40 -27.50
CA GLY A 700 11.06 -31.80 -26.30
C GLY A 700 10.23 -32.75 -25.44
N GLU A 701 10.08 -34.03 -25.79
CA GLU A 701 9.32 -35.01 -25.00
C GLU A 701 9.88 -35.19 -23.59
N GLU A 702 11.20 -35.16 -23.41
CA GLU A 702 11.87 -35.23 -22.09
C GLU A 702 11.42 -34.13 -21.11
N ALA A 703 10.99 -32.98 -21.63
CA ALA A 703 10.51 -31.83 -20.87
C ALA A 703 8.97 -31.78 -20.81
N PHE A 704 8.28 -32.90 -21.09
CA PHE A 704 6.83 -32.96 -21.29
C PHE A 704 6.36 -31.91 -22.31
N PHE A 705 7.02 -31.84 -23.47
CA PHE A 705 6.81 -30.83 -24.52
C PHE A 705 6.69 -29.41 -23.97
N SER A 706 7.63 -29.01 -23.10
CA SER A 706 7.66 -27.70 -22.45
C SER A 706 8.94 -26.94 -22.76
N THR A 707 8.82 -25.63 -22.94
CA THR A 707 9.94 -24.70 -23.19
C THR A 707 9.78 -23.43 -22.35
N CYS A 708 10.68 -22.45 -22.55
CA CYS A 708 10.65 -21.17 -21.86
C CYS A 708 9.39 -20.32 -22.16
N HIS A 709 9.16 -19.26 -21.39
CA HIS A 709 8.03 -18.31 -21.59
C HIS A 709 8.47 -16.88 -21.94
N GLY A 710 9.78 -16.67 -22.11
CA GLY A 710 10.41 -15.36 -22.14
C GLY A 710 11.77 -15.38 -21.45
N ALA A 711 12.52 -14.28 -21.57
CA ALA A 711 13.92 -14.22 -21.14
C ALA A 711 14.15 -14.50 -19.63
N GLY A 712 13.15 -14.24 -18.78
CA GLY A 712 13.29 -14.38 -17.32
C GLY A 712 14.23 -13.33 -16.71
N ARG A 713 14.11 -13.10 -15.40
CA ARG A 713 14.80 -11.99 -14.73
C ARG A 713 16.14 -12.41 -14.13
N THR A 714 17.21 -11.75 -14.54
CA THR A 714 18.54 -11.83 -13.90
C THR A 714 18.57 -11.07 -12.58
N MET A 715 17.78 -9.99 -12.47
CA MET A 715 17.82 -9.10 -11.31
C MET A 715 16.45 -8.59 -10.86
N SER A 716 16.36 -8.26 -9.58
CA SER A 716 15.16 -7.67 -8.98
C SER A 716 14.78 -6.35 -9.66
N ARG A 717 13.49 -6.00 -9.66
CA ARG A 717 13.00 -4.70 -10.17
C ARG A 717 13.73 -3.52 -9.48
N HIS A 718 14.08 -3.68 -8.21
CA HIS A 718 14.85 -2.70 -7.43
C HIS A 718 16.34 -2.59 -7.78
N GLU A 719 16.87 -3.50 -8.58
CA GLU A 719 18.24 -3.44 -9.07
C GLU A 719 18.32 -2.82 -10.46
N ALA A 720 17.43 -3.22 -11.38
CA ALA A 720 17.28 -2.57 -12.68
C ALA A 720 17.12 -1.04 -12.55
N MET A 721 16.19 -0.60 -11.68
CA MET A 721 15.96 0.82 -11.37
C MET A 721 17.12 1.54 -10.65
N ARG A 722 18.16 0.82 -10.20
CA ARG A 722 19.41 1.41 -9.67
C ARG A 722 20.52 1.49 -10.70
N ARG A 723 20.46 0.68 -11.77
CA ARG A 723 21.47 0.63 -12.85
C ARG A 723 21.14 1.57 -14.01
N VAL A 724 19.85 1.80 -14.30
CA VAL A 724 19.41 2.70 -15.39
C VAL A 724 18.11 3.44 -15.03
N SER A 725 17.98 4.70 -15.47
CA SER A 725 16.75 5.47 -15.32
C SER A 725 15.76 5.26 -16.46
N GLY A 726 14.50 5.59 -16.20
CA GLY A 726 13.43 5.43 -17.17
C GLY A 726 13.56 6.28 -18.44
N GLN A 727 14.22 7.43 -18.36
CA GLN A 727 14.45 8.27 -19.53
C GLN A 727 15.66 7.78 -20.34
N GLU A 728 16.72 7.30 -19.69
CA GLU A 728 17.83 6.64 -20.40
C GLU A 728 17.36 5.39 -21.15
N VAL A 729 16.46 4.60 -20.55
CA VAL A 729 15.84 3.47 -21.26
C VAL A 729 14.97 3.97 -22.43
N VAL A 730 14.05 4.93 -22.24
CA VAL A 730 13.27 5.46 -23.38
C VAL A 730 14.17 6.03 -24.48
N ASN A 731 15.19 6.82 -24.14
CA ASN A 731 16.15 7.34 -25.11
C ASN A 731 16.91 6.22 -25.84
N ASN A 732 17.31 5.14 -25.14
CA ASN A 732 17.99 3.99 -25.74
C ASN A 732 17.06 3.18 -26.67
N LEU A 733 15.77 3.12 -26.34
CA LEU A 733 14.74 2.49 -27.16
C LEU A 733 14.45 3.35 -28.40
N GLU A 734 14.22 4.64 -28.23
CA GLU A 734 13.95 5.58 -29.33
C GLU A 734 15.18 5.75 -30.24
N SER A 735 16.42 5.68 -29.71
CA SER A 735 17.65 5.63 -30.53
C SER A 735 17.83 4.32 -31.32
N LYS A 736 17.06 3.28 -30.99
CA LYS A 736 16.94 2.03 -31.77
C LYS A 736 15.70 2.04 -32.68
N GLY A 737 15.00 3.17 -32.83
CA GLY A 737 13.78 3.31 -33.61
C GLY A 737 12.50 2.83 -32.90
N ILE A 738 12.57 2.49 -31.61
CA ILE A 738 11.47 1.87 -30.85
C ILE A 738 10.60 2.96 -30.21
N ILE A 739 9.42 3.20 -30.78
CA ILE A 739 8.48 4.24 -30.35
C ILE A 739 7.82 3.87 -29.01
N VAL A 740 8.36 4.36 -27.90
CA VAL A 740 7.78 4.08 -26.58
C VAL A 740 6.52 4.92 -26.37
N ARG A 741 5.41 4.24 -26.06
CA ARG A 741 4.13 4.85 -25.68
C ARG A 741 3.71 4.37 -24.30
N CYS A 742 4.63 4.56 -23.35
CA CYS A 742 4.38 4.37 -21.93
C CYS A 742 3.78 5.63 -21.30
N ARG A 743 3.03 5.45 -20.22
CA ARG A 743 2.63 6.55 -19.31
C ARG A 743 3.57 6.71 -18.11
N SER A 744 4.54 5.80 -17.95
CA SER A 744 5.35 5.71 -16.75
C SER A 744 6.78 5.25 -17.04
N LEU A 745 7.70 6.21 -17.16
CA LEU A 745 9.13 5.97 -17.39
C LEU A 745 9.76 4.99 -16.36
N ARG A 746 9.25 4.94 -15.12
CA ARG A 746 9.78 3.99 -14.13
C ARG A 746 9.26 2.56 -14.34
N GLY A 747 8.05 2.38 -14.86
CA GLY A 747 7.56 1.08 -15.34
C GLY A 747 8.24 0.60 -16.64
N ILE A 748 9.02 1.48 -17.27
CA ILE A 748 10.02 1.18 -18.30
C ILE A 748 11.36 0.79 -17.61
N ALA A 749 11.87 1.55 -16.64
CA ALA A 749 13.10 1.20 -15.90
C ALA A 749 13.07 -0.13 -15.10
N GLU A 750 11.94 -0.47 -14.47
CA GLU A 750 11.76 -1.75 -13.74
C GLU A 750 11.98 -2.99 -14.63
N GLU A 751 11.71 -2.82 -15.92
CA GLU A 751 11.45 -3.85 -16.92
C GLU A 751 12.36 -3.62 -18.15
N ALA A 752 13.42 -2.83 -17.97
CA ALA A 752 14.41 -2.49 -18.97
C ALA A 752 15.14 -3.74 -19.48
N PRO A 753 15.67 -3.74 -20.72
CA PRO A 753 16.41 -4.87 -21.29
C PRO A 753 17.43 -5.51 -20.35
N MET A 754 18.29 -4.72 -19.70
CA MET A 754 19.32 -5.21 -18.78
C MET A 754 18.81 -5.90 -17.50
N ALA A 755 17.49 -5.89 -17.26
CA ALA A 755 16.85 -6.50 -16.10
C ALA A 755 16.50 -7.98 -16.28
N TYR A 756 16.62 -8.46 -17.52
CA TYR A 756 16.34 -9.81 -17.98
C TYR A 756 17.65 -10.55 -18.29
N LYS A 757 17.58 -11.83 -18.63
CA LYS A 757 18.65 -12.48 -19.42
C LYS A 757 18.63 -11.90 -20.84
N ASP A 758 19.63 -12.18 -21.66
CA ASP A 758 19.38 -12.04 -23.08
C ASP A 758 18.33 -13.07 -23.51
N VAL A 759 17.39 -12.62 -24.33
CA VAL A 759 16.37 -13.47 -24.93
C VAL A 759 16.99 -14.36 -26.00
N ASP A 760 18.02 -13.87 -26.70
CA ASP A 760 18.77 -14.62 -27.70
C ASP A 760 19.44 -15.84 -27.07
N ASP A 761 20.11 -15.67 -25.91
CA ASP A 761 20.71 -16.77 -25.14
C ASP A 761 19.69 -17.81 -24.70
N VAL A 762 18.58 -17.38 -24.09
CA VAL A 762 17.53 -18.26 -23.59
C VAL A 762 16.90 -19.08 -24.72
N VAL A 763 16.69 -18.44 -25.88
CA VAL A 763 16.17 -19.09 -27.08
C VAL A 763 17.20 -20.03 -27.70
N ASN A 764 18.48 -19.65 -27.77
CA ASN A 764 19.55 -20.51 -28.29
C ASN A 764 19.73 -21.77 -27.43
N VAL A 765 19.59 -21.67 -26.10
CA VAL A 765 19.62 -22.85 -25.21
C VAL A 765 18.49 -23.84 -25.54
N VAL A 766 17.23 -23.40 -25.60
CA VAL A 766 16.10 -24.32 -25.92
C VAL A 766 16.10 -24.81 -27.37
N HIS A 767 16.72 -24.07 -28.29
CA HIS A 767 16.93 -24.47 -29.68
C HIS A 767 17.99 -25.57 -29.82
N ASN A 768 19.13 -25.40 -29.13
CA ASN A 768 20.24 -26.35 -29.16
C ASN A 768 19.88 -27.64 -28.40
N ALA A 769 19.19 -27.52 -27.26
CA ALA A 769 18.67 -28.65 -26.49
C ALA A 769 17.46 -29.36 -27.15
N GLY A 770 16.98 -28.91 -28.32
CA GLY A 770 15.88 -29.57 -29.04
C GLY A 770 14.47 -29.35 -28.49
N LEU A 771 14.30 -28.66 -27.36
CA LEU A 771 13.00 -28.43 -26.72
C LEU A 771 12.04 -27.55 -27.54
N SER A 772 12.57 -26.65 -28.37
CA SER A 772 11.78 -25.87 -29.34
C SER A 772 12.70 -25.16 -30.37
N LYS A 773 12.44 -25.27 -31.68
CA LYS A 773 13.30 -24.68 -32.72
C LYS A 773 12.89 -23.25 -33.10
N LYS A 774 13.85 -22.42 -33.54
CA LYS A 774 13.62 -21.03 -33.95
C LYS A 774 12.84 -20.98 -35.27
N VAL A 775 11.84 -20.10 -35.37
CA VAL A 775 11.09 -19.83 -36.61
C VAL A 775 11.35 -18.40 -37.09
N ALA A 776 11.13 -17.40 -36.21
CA ALA A 776 11.31 -15.99 -36.55
C ALA A 776 11.83 -15.15 -35.37
N LYS A 777 12.66 -14.14 -35.68
CA LYS A 777 13.07 -13.07 -34.75
C LYS A 777 12.26 -11.80 -35.02
N LEU A 778 11.74 -11.21 -33.96
CA LEU A 778 10.95 -9.99 -34.00
C LEU A 778 11.60 -8.92 -33.13
N VAL A 779 11.62 -7.67 -33.58
CA VAL A 779 12.06 -6.52 -32.78
C VAL A 779 10.89 -5.55 -32.57
N PRO A 780 10.72 -4.97 -31.37
CA PRO A 780 9.68 -3.96 -31.17
C PRO A 780 9.95 -2.72 -32.03
N LEU A 781 8.94 -2.24 -32.77
CA LEU A 781 8.90 -0.91 -33.39
C LEU A 781 8.20 0.11 -32.50
N ALA A 782 7.25 -0.32 -31.66
CA ALA A 782 6.62 0.53 -30.66
C ALA A 782 6.25 -0.29 -29.43
N VAL A 783 6.31 0.31 -28.25
CA VAL A 783 5.85 -0.33 -27.00
C VAL A 783 4.82 0.56 -26.33
N ILE A 784 3.53 0.30 -26.59
CA ILE A 784 2.43 0.93 -25.84
C ILE A 784 2.34 0.21 -24.48
N LYS A 785 3.24 0.56 -23.56
CA LYS A 785 3.21 0.01 -22.21
C LYS A 785 2.02 0.56 -21.45
N GLY A 786 0.95 -0.22 -21.55
CA GLY A 786 -0.17 -0.19 -20.65
C GLY A 786 0.20 -0.40 -19.18
N GLU A 787 -0.80 -0.24 -18.32
CA GLU A 787 -0.61 -0.03 -16.89
C GLU A 787 -0.70 -1.29 -15.99
#